data_AF-A0A3N5M025-F1
#
_entry.id   AF-A0A3N5M025-F1
#
_cell.length_a   1.000
_cell.length_b   1.000
_cell.length_c   1.000
_cell.angle_alpha   90.00
_cell.angle_beta   90.00
_cell.angle_gamma   90.00
#
_symmetry.space_group_name_H-M   'P 1'
#
loop_
_entity.id
_entity.type
_entity.pdbx_description
1 polymer ?
#
loop_
_entity_poly.entity_id
_entity_poly.type
_entity_poly.pdbx_seq_one_letter_code
_entity_poly.pdbx_strand_id
1 'polypeptide(L)'
;MKYRLFVLIVIAFLVAQVIPGSPNVVTAASVKAFPGAVGYGTDTPGGRGGRVIYVTNLNDSGSGSLREALTATGARTVVFKVSGTITLSGDIQVNNPYLTVAGQTAPGEGVQIRGAQIKITTHDIIIRYLKVRSGDESSGSNPADRDAVTLNSDTNVYNIVVDHSTMTWGPDVGGITFLNGARDATVSYSIIGEGLYISRHPEGVLAQTGHSLAMNITELSSSQHPTRITSHHNLITTSSDRNPRIIGGEFIDFVNNVVYNWRDSASQGNPRSVNLINNYYVKGPMTTKSGSLYAWTPKVESGGSLRSGSVYESGNVVDGFTTVRGAPTSVYASSRFSAYSMTGEDTARAAYDKVVADAGANRQVGGANGSFVTRRDSADTRTINNLLNRTGTFYNGVSFGGVGGFPAISWPTLASGTPATDADNDGMADAWEVTYFGNTSRGSSANSSSDLDADGYTDLEEYLNGTNQADGTTLPQPTATTKPPTAVPTATNTSVPPTVAPTKTQVPPTAGPTSTLVPPTVAPTATQVPPTVAPTITTEPTAPPTVDPTPGPGAAAYSYLPVADAMVSNENPGKNYGSTEFLTVDDSPTKQTFLKFEVTGLGGYKVTSAILRIYCTKGSAEGGRLKLAASSNWKENEITWKNRPDVVGDVAGKLGAVQTGKWYEINVTPLISADGTYTFRLHSNIGDNAEYASKEGQAGFAPQLVITTDDND
;
A
#
# COMPACT_ATOMS: atom_id res chain seq x y z
N MET A 1 -27.72 -61.85 43.34
CA MET A 1 -26.71 -61.07 44.11
C MET A 1 -25.34 -61.70 43.87
N LYS A 2 -24.35 -60.86 43.55
CA LYS A 2 -22.90 -61.00 43.77
C LYS A 2 -22.19 -62.24 43.19
N TYR A 3 -21.25 -62.03 42.25
CA TYR A 3 -19.99 -62.77 42.25
C TYR A 3 -18.83 -61.81 41.93
N ARG A 4 -17.88 -61.72 42.87
CA ARG A 4 -16.66 -60.92 42.80
C ARG A 4 -15.46 -61.85 42.59
N LEU A 5 -14.66 -61.44 41.58
CA LEU A 5 -13.20 -61.37 41.57
C LEU A 5 -12.38 -62.65 41.81
N PHE A 6 -11.76 -63.15 40.74
CA PHE A 6 -10.53 -63.94 40.80
C PHE A 6 -9.48 -63.30 39.88
N VAL A 7 -8.31 -63.03 40.47
CA VAL A 7 -7.08 -62.57 39.81
C VAL A 7 -6.33 -63.80 39.30
N LEU A 8 -5.86 -63.78 38.06
CA LEU A 8 -4.90 -64.76 37.53
C LEU A 8 -3.74 -64.02 36.86
N ILE A 9 -2.53 -64.29 37.36
CA ILE A 9 -1.24 -63.86 36.80
C ILE A 9 -0.79 -64.95 35.82
N VAL A 10 -0.42 -64.57 34.60
CA VAL A 10 0.35 -65.43 33.67
C VAL A 10 1.54 -64.65 33.13
N ILE A 11 2.73 -65.20 33.36
CA ILE A 11 4.03 -64.76 32.90
C ILE A 11 4.24 -65.30 31.47
N ALA A 12 4.66 -64.46 30.52
CA ALA A 12 5.09 -64.87 29.18
C ALA A 12 6.49 -64.33 28.88
N PHE A 13 7.36 -65.22 28.41
CA PHE A 13 8.76 -65.00 28.03
C PHE A 13 8.89 -64.08 26.81
N LEU A 14 9.85 -63.14 26.87
CA LEU A 14 10.22 -62.23 25.78
C LEU A 14 11.29 -62.89 24.90
N VAL A 15 11.00 -63.08 23.60
CA VAL A 15 12.02 -63.36 22.56
C VAL A 15 12.25 -62.06 21.80
N ALA A 16 13.47 -61.52 21.88
CA ALA A 16 13.86 -60.31 21.17
C ALA A 16 14.06 -60.61 19.67
N GLN A 17 13.12 -60.16 18.84
CA GLN A 17 13.37 -60.00 17.40
C GLN A 17 14.06 -58.65 17.17
N VAL A 18 15.21 -58.68 16.52
CA VAL A 18 15.89 -57.49 16.00
C VAL A 18 15.09 -56.99 14.80
N ILE A 19 14.26 -55.96 15.01
CA ILE A 19 13.59 -55.24 13.93
C ILE A 19 14.63 -54.30 13.31
N PRO A 20 14.93 -54.39 12.00
CA PRO A 20 15.78 -53.40 11.34
C PRO A 20 15.14 -52.02 11.48
N GLY A 21 15.96 -51.04 11.90
CA GLY A 21 15.51 -49.71 12.29
C GLY A 21 14.55 -49.09 11.28
N SER A 22 13.41 -48.63 11.80
CA SER A 22 12.49 -47.78 11.05
C SER A 22 13.29 -46.67 10.38
N PRO A 23 13.12 -46.42 9.06
CA PRO A 23 13.76 -45.28 8.43
C PRO A 23 13.35 -44.04 9.23
N ASN A 24 14.32 -43.21 9.59
CA ASN A 24 14.05 -41.87 10.07
C ASN A 24 13.21 -41.19 8.99
N VAL A 25 11.91 -41.09 9.21
CA VAL A 25 11.04 -40.25 8.39
C VAL A 25 11.44 -38.83 8.75
N VAL A 26 12.36 -38.28 7.97
CA VAL A 26 12.52 -36.83 7.89
C VAL A 26 11.17 -36.34 7.35
N THR A 27 10.30 -35.87 8.23
CA THR A 27 9.11 -35.15 7.81
C THR A 27 9.60 -33.94 7.03
N ALA A 28 9.43 -33.94 5.71
CA ALA A 28 9.66 -32.76 4.90
C ALA A 28 8.91 -31.59 5.55
N ALA A 29 9.59 -30.46 5.72
CA ALA A 29 8.94 -29.26 6.25
C ALA A 29 7.74 -28.92 5.35
N SER A 30 6.62 -28.51 5.96
CA SER A 30 5.43 -28.09 5.20
C SER A 30 5.79 -26.93 4.27
N VAL A 31 5.51 -27.07 2.98
CA VAL A 31 5.68 -26.01 1.98
C VAL A 31 4.78 -24.84 2.34
N LYS A 32 5.34 -23.63 2.45
CA LYS A 32 4.60 -22.43 2.81
C LYS A 32 3.61 -22.04 1.72
N ALA A 33 2.61 -21.21 2.05
CA ALA A 33 1.58 -20.70 1.14
C ALA A 33 2.15 -20.06 -0.14
N PHE A 34 3.33 -19.44 -0.03
CA PHE A 34 4.17 -18.98 -1.14
C PHE A 34 5.60 -18.80 -0.61
N PRO A 35 6.62 -18.73 -1.49
CA PRO A 35 8.00 -18.51 -1.08
C PRO A 35 8.15 -17.26 -0.20
N GLY A 36 8.74 -17.43 0.99
CA GLY A 36 8.93 -16.34 1.96
C GLY A 36 7.71 -15.96 2.78
N ALA A 37 6.57 -16.67 2.68
CA ALA A 37 5.42 -16.42 3.55
C ALA A 37 5.75 -16.73 5.02
N VAL A 38 5.35 -15.83 5.91
CA VAL A 38 5.58 -15.92 7.36
C VAL A 38 4.27 -15.63 8.11
N GLY A 39 4.10 -16.21 9.30
CA GLY A 39 2.90 -16.02 10.12
C GLY A 39 2.06 -17.29 10.29
N TYR A 40 1.08 -17.26 11.19
CA TYR A 40 0.33 -18.45 11.61
C TYR A 40 -0.50 -19.11 10.50
N GLY A 41 -0.96 -18.36 9.50
CA GLY A 41 -1.77 -18.91 8.41
C GLY A 41 -0.98 -19.52 7.26
N THR A 42 0.35 -19.41 7.28
CA THR A 42 1.18 -19.64 6.09
C THR A 42 1.52 -21.08 5.80
N ASP A 43 1.08 -22.03 6.63
CA ASP A 43 1.15 -23.46 6.31
C ASP A 43 -0.02 -23.92 5.42
N THR A 44 -0.92 -23.01 5.03
CA THR A 44 -2.03 -23.30 4.13
C THR A 44 -1.54 -23.70 2.74
N PRO A 45 -2.07 -24.78 2.14
CA PRO A 45 -1.81 -25.09 0.73
C PRO A 45 -2.63 -24.20 -0.22
N GLY A 46 -3.66 -23.49 0.28
CA GLY A 46 -4.62 -22.80 -0.57
C GLY A 46 -5.15 -23.71 -1.68
N GLY A 47 -5.11 -23.23 -2.91
CA GLY A 47 -5.52 -23.95 -4.12
C GLY A 47 -4.46 -24.84 -4.78
N ARG A 48 -3.28 -25.04 -4.16
CA ARG A 48 -2.14 -25.79 -4.74
C ARG A 48 -2.57 -27.13 -5.34
N GLY A 49 -2.08 -27.41 -6.55
CA GLY A 49 -2.39 -28.63 -7.31
C GLY A 49 -3.86 -28.77 -7.75
N GLY A 50 -4.70 -27.79 -7.44
CA GLY A 50 -6.10 -27.73 -7.84
C GLY A 50 -6.29 -27.26 -9.29
N ARG A 51 -7.56 -27.14 -9.69
CA ARG A 51 -7.91 -26.64 -11.03
C ARG A 51 -7.73 -25.13 -11.15
N VAL A 52 -7.40 -24.66 -12.34
CA VAL A 52 -7.42 -23.23 -12.66
C VAL A 52 -8.82 -22.79 -13.08
N ILE A 53 -9.29 -21.67 -12.52
CA ILE A 53 -10.57 -21.06 -12.87
C ILE A 53 -10.34 -19.61 -13.30
N TYR A 54 -10.77 -19.27 -14.50
CA TYR A 54 -10.69 -17.90 -15.01
C TYR A 54 -11.92 -17.07 -14.64
N VAL A 55 -11.66 -15.89 -14.10
CA VAL A 55 -12.62 -14.78 -14.13
C VAL A 55 -12.49 -14.08 -15.48
N THR A 56 -13.56 -14.10 -16.27
CA THR A 56 -13.57 -13.62 -17.67
C THR A 56 -14.53 -12.47 -17.91
N ASN A 57 -15.28 -12.06 -16.89
CA ASN A 57 -16.17 -10.90 -16.97
C ASN A 57 -16.32 -10.22 -15.60
N LEU A 58 -16.86 -8.99 -15.63
CA LEU A 58 -17.06 -8.17 -14.43
C LEU A 58 -18.46 -8.32 -13.81
N ASN A 59 -19.25 -9.31 -14.25
CA ASN A 59 -20.58 -9.55 -13.70
C ASN A 59 -20.47 -10.11 -12.28
N ASP A 60 -21.45 -9.79 -11.44
CA ASP A 60 -21.52 -10.33 -10.07
C ASP A 60 -21.73 -11.85 -10.04
N SER A 61 -22.45 -12.41 -11.02
CA SER A 61 -22.80 -13.84 -11.04
C SER A 61 -22.89 -14.38 -12.46
N GLY A 62 -23.03 -15.71 -12.56
CA GLY A 62 -23.04 -16.43 -13.83
C GLY A 62 -21.66 -16.93 -14.24
N SER A 63 -21.61 -17.61 -15.37
CA SER A 63 -20.39 -18.24 -15.87
C SER A 63 -19.26 -17.22 -16.06
N GLY A 64 -18.07 -17.53 -15.56
CA GLY A 64 -16.88 -16.68 -15.67
C GLY A 64 -16.85 -15.49 -14.72
N SER A 65 -17.80 -15.40 -13.78
CA SER A 65 -17.83 -14.37 -12.74
C SER A 65 -16.90 -14.72 -11.57
N LEU A 66 -16.45 -13.68 -10.85
CA LEU A 66 -15.67 -13.87 -9.62
C LEU A 66 -16.43 -14.70 -8.57
N ARG A 67 -17.74 -14.47 -8.42
CA ARG A 67 -18.57 -15.20 -7.45
C ARG A 67 -18.62 -16.69 -7.75
N GLU A 68 -18.80 -17.07 -9.02
CA GLU A 68 -18.77 -18.48 -9.41
C GLU A 68 -17.43 -19.11 -9.02
N ALA A 69 -16.31 -18.46 -9.34
CA ALA A 69 -14.98 -18.96 -9.03
C ALA A 69 -14.71 -19.12 -7.52
N LEU A 70 -15.06 -18.11 -6.71
CA LEU A 70 -14.84 -18.10 -5.26
C LEU A 70 -15.75 -19.08 -4.52
N THR A 71 -16.94 -19.37 -5.05
CA THR A 71 -17.89 -20.31 -4.44
C THR A 71 -17.78 -21.73 -4.98
N ALA A 72 -16.95 -21.99 -5.98
CA ALA A 72 -16.82 -23.33 -6.56
C ALA A 72 -16.25 -24.35 -5.55
N THR A 73 -16.55 -25.63 -5.73
CA THR A 73 -16.05 -26.72 -4.87
C THR A 73 -14.70 -27.26 -5.33
N GLY A 74 -13.93 -27.86 -4.43
CA GLY A 74 -12.64 -28.47 -4.75
C GLY A 74 -11.46 -27.48 -4.76
N ALA A 75 -10.24 -28.03 -4.72
CA ALA A 75 -9.02 -27.25 -4.76
C ALA A 75 -8.94 -26.45 -6.07
N ARG A 76 -8.69 -25.15 -5.96
CA ARG A 76 -8.71 -24.25 -7.13
C ARG A 76 -7.85 -23.00 -6.97
N THR A 77 -7.23 -22.59 -8.07
CA THR A 77 -6.56 -21.30 -8.20
C THR A 77 -7.37 -20.43 -9.16
N VAL A 78 -7.77 -19.25 -8.69
CA VAL A 78 -8.56 -18.28 -9.44
C VAL A 78 -7.63 -17.24 -10.04
N VAL A 79 -7.67 -17.12 -11.37
CA VAL A 79 -6.88 -16.19 -12.17
C VAL A 79 -7.81 -15.31 -13.02
N PHE A 80 -7.30 -14.21 -13.57
CA PHE A 80 -8.14 -13.16 -14.17
C PHE A 80 -7.75 -12.86 -15.62
N LYS A 81 -8.73 -12.92 -16.54
CA LYS A 81 -8.59 -12.41 -17.93
C LYS A 81 -9.14 -10.99 -18.08
N VAL A 82 -9.64 -10.38 -16.99
CA VAL A 82 -10.27 -9.06 -16.99
C VAL A 82 -9.76 -8.17 -15.86
N SER A 83 -9.85 -6.87 -16.08
CA SER A 83 -9.56 -5.81 -15.10
C SER A 83 -10.75 -4.87 -14.99
N GLY A 84 -10.93 -4.23 -13.85
CA GLY A 84 -12.02 -3.26 -13.62
C GLY A 84 -12.79 -3.53 -12.34
N THR A 85 -13.97 -2.92 -12.24
CA THR A 85 -14.80 -2.98 -11.03
C THR A 85 -15.92 -4.00 -11.16
N ILE A 86 -15.95 -4.98 -10.26
CA ILE A 86 -17.03 -5.93 -10.05
C ILE A 86 -17.95 -5.36 -8.96
N THR A 87 -19.22 -5.16 -9.30
CA THR A 87 -20.23 -4.59 -8.39
C THR A 87 -21.09 -5.72 -7.86
N LEU A 88 -21.00 -6.02 -6.57
CA LEU A 88 -21.70 -7.13 -5.96
C LEU A 88 -23.13 -6.74 -5.57
N SER A 89 -24.08 -7.65 -5.80
CA SER A 89 -25.46 -7.54 -5.30
C SER A 89 -25.63 -8.14 -3.90
N GLY A 90 -24.65 -8.90 -3.42
CA GLY A 90 -24.60 -9.49 -2.09
C GLY A 90 -23.20 -10.00 -1.73
N ASP A 91 -22.99 -10.43 -0.50
CA ASP A 91 -21.70 -10.94 -0.04
C ASP A 91 -21.29 -12.16 -0.86
N ILE A 92 -20.01 -12.28 -1.20
CA ILE A 92 -19.47 -13.56 -1.69
C ILE A 92 -19.17 -14.42 -0.45
N GLN A 93 -19.97 -15.46 -0.25
CA GLN A 93 -19.79 -16.44 0.83
C GLN A 93 -18.80 -17.52 0.40
N VAL A 94 -17.55 -17.42 0.83
CA VAL A 94 -16.50 -18.41 0.58
C VAL A 94 -16.63 -19.53 1.62
N ASN A 95 -17.40 -20.55 1.24
CA ASN A 95 -17.71 -21.71 2.10
C ASN A 95 -16.92 -22.97 1.73
N ASN A 96 -16.27 -22.98 0.57
CA ASN A 96 -15.52 -24.12 0.05
C ASN A 96 -14.00 -23.91 0.19
N PRO A 97 -13.29 -24.80 0.90
CA PRO A 97 -11.87 -24.64 1.23
C PRO A 97 -10.96 -24.85 0.01
N TYR A 98 -9.65 -24.74 0.23
CA TYR A 98 -8.59 -24.98 -0.75
C TYR A 98 -8.69 -24.02 -1.95
N LEU A 99 -8.58 -22.73 -1.67
CA LEU A 99 -8.73 -21.66 -2.66
C LEU A 99 -7.50 -20.76 -2.65
N THR A 100 -6.91 -20.53 -3.82
CA THR A 100 -6.00 -19.41 -4.07
C THR A 100 -6.67 -18.40 -4.99
N VAL A 101 -6.69 -17.12 -4.63
CA VAL A 101 -7.12 -16.02 -5.50
C VAL A 101 -5.89 -15.19 -5.87
N ALA A 102 -5.48 -15.27 -7.14
CA ALA A 102 -4.28 -14.65 -7.67
C ALA A 102 -4.59 -13.34 -8.40
N GLY A 103 -4.92 -12.28 -7.66
CA GLY A 103 -5.28 -10.97 -8.23
C GLY A 103 -4.18 -10.33 -9.08
N GLN A 104 -2.92 -10.74 -8.91
CA GLN A 104 -1.80 -10.27 -9.71
C GLN A 104 -1.90 -10.70 -11.17
N THR A 105 -2.70 -11.72 -11.51
CA THR A 105 -2.92 -12.14 -12.91
C THR A 105 -3.85 -11.21 -13.68
N ALA A 106 -4.67 -10.39 -13.00
CA ALA A 106 -5.55 -9.46 -13.67
C ALA A 106 -4.71 -8.43 -14.47
N PRO A 107 -5.08 -8.07 -15.70
CA PRO A 107 -4.34 -7.07 -16.47
C PRO A 107 -4.54 -5.63 -15.93
N GLY A 108 -3.82 -4.67 -16.51
CA GLY A 108 -4.02 -3.24 -16.24
C GLY A 108 -3.77 -2.88 -14.77
N GLU A 109 -4.71 -2.18 -14.13
CA GLU A 109 -4.64 -1.87 -12.69
C GLU A 109 -5.30 -2.94 -11.79
N GLY A 110 -5.79 -4.04 -12.37
CA GLY A 110 -6.32 -5.20 -11.66
C GLY A 110 -7.83 -5.17 -11.47
N VAL A 111 -8.33 -5.87 -10.44
CA VAL A 111 -9.76 -5.98 -10.15
C VAL A 111 -10.10 -5.35 -8.80
N GLN A 112 -11.16 -4.53 -8.81
CA GLN A 112 -11.81 -3.98 -7.63
C GLN A 112 -13.18 -4.62 -7.41
N ILE A 113 -13.52 -4.84 -6.14
CA ILE A 113 -14.82 -5.29 -5.68
C ILE A 113 -15.49 -4.16 -4.92
N ARG A 114 -16.78 -3.90 -5.20
CA ARG A 114 -17.61 -2.94 -4.47
C ARG A 114 -19.01 -3.48 -4.19
N GLY A 115 -19.75 -2.81 -3.30
CA GLY A 115 -21.16 -3.06 -3.03
C GLY A 115 -21.45 -4.17 -2.00
N ALA A 116 -20.48 -5.05 -1.72
CA ALA A 116 -20.59 -6.06 -0.67
C ALA A 116 -19.20 -6.56 -0.24
N GLN A 117 -19.15 -7.42 0.77
CA GLN A 117 -17.91 -7.97 1.31
C GLN A 117 -17.54 -9.34 0.71
N ILE A 118 -16.28 -9.73 0.90
CA ILE A 118 -15.89 -11.15 0.86
C ILE A 118 -16.02 -11.71 2.29
N LYS A 119 -16.85 -12.73 2.45
CA LYS A 119 -17.06 -13.40 3.74
C LYS A 119 -16.55 -14.82 3.69
N ILE A 120 -15.53 -15.12 4.48
CA ILE A 120 -14.88 -16.42 4.58
C ILE A 120 -15.42 -17.16 5.81
N THR A 121 -15.97 -18.36 5.58
CA THR A 121 -16.55 -19.21 6.64
C THR A 121 -15.91 -20.61 6.68
N THR A 122 -14.83 -20.78 5.93
CA THR A 122 -14.11 -22.04 5.71
C THR A 122 -12.60 -21.84 5.87
N HIS A 123 -11.82 -22.87 5.56
CA HIS A 123 -10.38 -22.94 5.80
C HIS A 123 -9.54 -23.10 4.53
N ASP A 124 -8.22 -22.99 4.69
CA ASP A 124 -7.21 -23.15 3.64
C ASP A 124 -7.41 -22.21 2.43
N ILE A 125 -7.31 -20.89 2.69
CA ILE A 125 -7.56 -19.84 1.70
C ILE A 125 -6.36 -18.91 1.58
N ILE A 126 -5.97 -18.59 0.35
CA ILE A 126 -4.98 -17.56 0.00
C ILE A 126 -5.67 -16.51 -0.87
N ILE A 127 -5.62 -15.23 -0.50
CA ILE A 127 -6.07 -14.10 -1.33
C ILE A 127 -4.91 -13.13 -1.49
N ARG A 128 -4.53 -12.85 -2.74
CA ARG A 128 -3.45 -11.91 -3.04
C ARG A 128 -3.82 -10.87 -4.10
N TYR A 129 -3.30 -9.65 -3.97
CA TYR A 129 -3.39 -8.60 -4.98
C TYR A 129 -4.81 -8.22 -5.42
N LEU A 130 -5.79 -8.37 -4.51
CA LEU A 130 -7.18 -8.01 -4.75
C LEU A 130 -7.53 -6.68 -4.06
N LYS A 131 -8.43 -5.90 -4.68
CA LYS A 131 -8.92 -4.64 -4.10
C LYS A 131 -10.37 -4.83 -3.68
N VAL A 132 -10.64 -4.86 -2.38
CA VAL A 132 -11.99 -4.97 -1.81
C VAL A 132 -12.36 -3.63 -1.19
N ARG A 133 -13.23 -2.90 -1.89
CA ARG A 133 -13.67 -1.55 -1.51
C ARG A 133 -15.19 -1.53 -1.38
N SER A 134 -15.71 -2.07 -0.29
CA SER A 134 -17.15 -2.37 -0.13
C SER A 134 -18.05 -1.16 -0.34
N GLY A 135 -17.67 0.00 0.20
CA GLY A 135 -18.46 1.23 0.12
C GLY A 135 -19.83 1.13 0.79
N ASP A 136 -20.56 2.22 0.70
CA ASP A 136 -21.87 2.39 1.34
C ASP A 136 -23.02 2.55 0.34
N GLU A 137 -22.83 2.03 -0.88
CA GLU A 137 -23.90 1.97 -1.87
C GLU A 137 -25.13 1.26 -1.27
N SER A 138 -26.33 1.80 -1.50
CA SER A 138 -27.57 1.20 -0.97
C SER A 138 -27.89 -0.16 -1.58
N SER A 139 -27.42 -0.40 -2.80
CA SER A 139 -27.43 -1.71 -3.44
C SER A 139 -26.37 -2.61 -2.81
N GLY A 140 -26.69 -3.90 -2.64
CA GLY A 140 -25.82 -4.89 -1.99
C GLY A 140 -26.29 -5.28 -0.59
N SER A 141 -25.80 -6.39 -0.06
CA SER A 141 -26.18 -6.89 1.27
C SER A 141 -25.66 -6.02 2.41
N ASN A 142 -26.48 -5.85 3.44
CA ASN A 142 -26.12 -5.23 4.72
C ASN A 142 -25.41 -3.85 4.64
N PRO A 143 -25.93 -2.86 3.90
CA PRO A 143 -25.25 -1.58 3.58
C PRO A 143 -24.79 -0.73 4.77
N ALA A 144 -25.26 -1.02 5.98
CA ALA A 144 -24.85 -0.31 7.18
C ALA A 144 -23.67 -0.98 7.89
N ASP A 145 -23.64 -2.32 7.93
CA ASP A 145 -22.64 -3.11 8.66
C ASP A 145 -21.76 -3.95 7.72
N ARG A 146 -21.31 -3.34 6.61
CA ARG A 146 -20.36 -3.99 5.71
C ARG A 146 -18.93 -3.75 6.18
N ASP A 147 -18.16 -4.83 6.13
CA ASP A 147 -16.71 -4.78 6.16
C ASP A 147 -16.14 -4.96 4.74
N ALA A 148 -14.84 -4.80 4.52
CA ALA A 148 -14.24 -5.23 3.25
C ALA A 148 -14.10 -6.76 3.22
N VAL A 149 -13.49 -7.33 4.26
CA VAL A 149 -13.27 -8.78 4.38
C VAL A 149 -13.62 -9.25 5.79
N THR A 150 -14.43 -10.30 5.88
CA THR A 150 -14.85 -10.90 7.15
C THR A 150 -14.49 -12.37 7.20
N LEU A 151 -13.79 -12.77 8.26
CA LEU A 151 -13.53 -14.16 8.64
C LEU A 151 -14.39 -14.48 9.86
N ASN A 152 -15.39 -15.35 9.71
CA ASN A 152 -16.35 -15.59 10.79
C ASN A 152 -17.03 -16.96 10.68
N SER A 153 -16.74 -17.86 11.63
CA SER A 153 -17.44 -19.13 11.85
C SER A 153 -16.94 -19.76 13.14
N ASP A 154 -17.83 -20.30 13.98
CA ASP A 154 -17.52 -20.78 15.34
C ASP A 154 -16.33 -21.75 15.43
N THR A 155 -16.05 -22.55 14.38
CA THR A 155 -14.92 -23.51 14.39
C THR A 155 -14.19 -23.69 13.06
N ASN A 156 -14.78 -23.28 11.91
CA ASN A 156 -14.32 -23.74 10.60
C ASN A 156 -13.44 -22.74 9.82
N VAL A 157 -12.99 -21.65 10.44
CA VAL A 157 -12.16 -20.63 9.76
C VAL A 157 -10.73 -20.69 10.27
N TYR A 158 -9.85 -21.30 9.48
CA TYR A 158 -8.43 -21.44 9.82
C TYR A 158 -7.54 -21.56 8.57
N ASN A 159 -6.23 -21.38 8.72
CA ASN A 159 -5.25 -21.46 7.63
C ASN A 159 -5.54 -20.45 6.50
N ILE A 160 -5.65 -19.17 6.87
CA ILE A 160 -6.02 -18.09 5.94
C ILE A 160 -4.85 -17.14 5.73
N VAL A 161 -4.57 -16.79 4.48
CA VAL A 161 -3.59 -15.75 4.12
C VAL A 161 -4.26 -14.69 3.27
N VAL A 162 -4.16 -13.43 3.70
CA VAL A 162 -4.48 -12.26 2.90
C VAL A 162 -3.20 -11.44 2.75
N ASP A 163 -2.61 -11.46 1.56
CA ASP A 163 -1.31 -10.84 1.30
C ASP A 163 -1.40 -9.82 0.16
N HIS A 164 -0.65 -8.72 0.23
CA HIS A 164 -0.63 -7.69 -0.82
C HIS A 164 -2.00 -7.28 -1.33
N SER A 165 -3.00 -7.14 -0.46
CA SER A 165 -4.37 -6.79 -0.86
C SER A 165 -4.75 -5.42 -0.34
N THR A 166 -5.74 -4.81 -0.95
CA THR A 166 -6.28 -3.50 -0.54
C THR A 166 -7.69 -3.72 -0.01
N MET A 167 -7.96 -3.32 1.22
CA MET A 167 -9.24 -3.51 1.91
C MET A 167 -9.66 -2.20 2.55
N THR A 168 -10.59 -1.47 1.89
CA THR A 168 -10.95 -0.10 2.28
C THR A 168 -12.46 0.15 2.25
N TRP A 169 -12.89 1.26 2.87
CA TRP A 169 -14.20 1.88 2.69
C TRP A 169 -15.41 1.03 3.08
N GLY A 170 -15.23 0.06 3.99
CA GLY A 170 -16.34 -0.49 4.76
C GLY A 170 -17.01 0.58 5.66
N PRO A 171 -18.35 0.65 5.73
CA PRO A 171 -19.11 1.49 6.63
C PRO A 171 -19.07 1.06 8.11
N ASP A 172 -18.91 -0.23 8.45
CA ASP A 172 -18.61 -0.66 9.83
C ASP A 172 -17.08 -0.76 10.00
N VAL A 173 -16.45 -1.82 9.49
CA VAL A 173 -14.98 -1.93 9.45
C VAL A 173 -14.45 -1.70 8.03
N GLY A 174 -13.66 -0.65 7.88
CA GLY A 174 -13.05 -0.23 6.62
C GLY A 174 -12.27 -1.34 5.92
N GLY A 175 -11.57 -2.17 6.68
CA GLY A 175 -10.70 -3.23 6.16
C GLY A 175 -11.17 -4.64 6.53
N ILE A 176 -10.44 -5.29 7.43
CA ILE A 176 -10.57 -6.73 7.70
C ILE A 176 -10.98 -7.03 9.14
N THR A 177 -11.87 -8.00 9.30
CA THR A 177 -12.41 -8.44 10.58
C THR A 177 -12.24 -9.96 10.76
N PHE A 178 -11.62 -10.35 11.88
CA PHE A 178 -11.50 -11.72 12.38
C PHE A 178 -12.46 -11.89 13.55
N LEU A 179 -13.42 -12.80 13.43
CA LEU A 179 -14.46 -13.06 14.43
C LEU A 179 -14.51 -14.53 14.82
N ASN A 180 -14.87 -14.77 16.08
CA ASN A 180 -15.41 -16.01 16.66
C ASN A 180 -14.97 -17.29 15.95
N GLY A 181 -13.87 -17.90 16.41
CA GLY A 181 -13.36 -19.16 15.87
C GLY A 181 -12.36 -19.03 14.70
N ALA A 182 -12.22 -17.83 14.12
CA ALA A 182 -11.13 -17.52 13.21
C ALA A 182 -9.78 -17.70 13.91
N ARG A 183 -8.89 -18.49 13.33
CA ARG A 183 -7.54 -18.77 13.86
C ARG A 183 -6.57 -19.05 12.73
N ASP A 184 -5.29 -19.19 13.05
CA ASP A 184 -4.25 -19.61 12.11
C ASP A 184 -4.30 -18.78 10.83
N ALA A 185 -4.25 -17.46 10.98
CA ALA A 185 -4.38 -16.55 9.85
C ALA A 185 -3.26 -15.50 9.83
N THR A 186 -2.90 -15.09 8.62
CA THR A 186 -1.92 -14.04 8.36
C THR A 186 -2.55 -12.98 7.46
N VAL A 187 -2.41 -11.70 7.84
CA VAL A 187 -2.58 -10.58 6.92
C VAL A 187 -1.25 -9.84 6.76
N SER A 188 -0.77 -9.70 5.53
CA SER A 188 0.55 -9.15 5.25
C SER A 188 0.60 -8.21 4.06
N TYR A 189 1.53 -7.25 4.09
CA TYR A 189 1.81 -6.35 2.97
C TYR A 189 0.55 -5.69 2.38
N SER A 190 -0.48 -5.46 3.18
CA SER A 190 -1.80 -5.01 2.70
C SER A 190 -2.09 -3.56 3.10
N ILE A 191 -2.97 -2.90 2.35
CA ILE A 191 -3.58 -1.61 2.75
C ILE A 191 -4.92 -1.91 3.42
N ILE A 192 -5.11 -1.42 4.63
CA ILE A 192 -6.26 -1.72 5.50
C ILE A 192 -6.87 -0.41 6.03
N GLY A 193 -8.19 -0.25 5.91
CA GLY A 193 -8.87 1.04 6.07
C GLY A 193 -8.85 1.79 4.73
N GLU A 194 -9.39 2.97 4.55
CA GLU A 194 -10.00 3.89 5.50
C GLU A 194 -11.42 3.42 5.82
N GLY A 195 -11.81 3.35 7.10
CA GLY A 195 -13.23 3.21 7.46
C GLY A 195 -13.99 4.48 7.10
N LEU A 196 -15.21 4.34 6.57
CA LEU A 196 -16.01 5.52 6.24
C LEU A 196 -16.43 6.25 7.52
N TYR A 197 -16.24 7.58 7.57
CA TYR A 197 -16.44 8.34 8.80
C TYR A 197 -17.90 8.69 9.07
N ILE A 198 -18.54 9.42 8.16
CA ILE A 198 -20.00 9.56 8.13
C ILE A 198 -20.53 8.71 6.99
N SER A 199 -21.39 7.75 7.31
CA SER A 199 -21.97 6.82 6.34
C SER A 199 -23.26 6.21 6.89
N ARG A 200 -23.67 5.06 6.35
CA ARG A 200 -24.92 4.37 6.66
C ARG A 200 -24.91 3.61 7.98
N HIS A 201 -23.74 3.36 8.56
CA HIS A 201 -23.66 2.69 9.86
C HIS A 201 -24.42 3.54 10.91
N PRO A 202 -25.22 2.95 11.81
CA PRO A 202 -26.05 3.73 12.75
C PRO A 202 -25.24 4.64 13.68
N GLU A 203 -24.00 4.25 13.99
CA GLU A 203 -23.05 5.06 14.78
C GLU A 203 -22.26 6.06 13.90
N GLY A 204 -22.31 5.91 12.58
CA GLY A 204 -21.64 6.73 11.57
C GLY A 204 -22.29 8.08 11.32
N VAL A 205 -22.73 8.77 12.37
CA VAL A 205 -23.40 10.08 12.30
C VAL A 205 -22.63 11.16 13.05
N LEU A 206 -22.82 12.41 12.65
CA LEU A 206 -22.09 13.55 13.23
C LEU A 206 -22.31 13.66 14.75
N ALA A 207 -23.54 13.38 15.20
CA ALA A 207 -23.91 13.40 16.61
C ALA A 207 -23.14 12.38 17.47
N GLN A 208 -22.59 11.33 16.84
CA GLN A 208 -21.80 10.28 17.49
C GLN A 208 -20.31 10.37 17.15
N THR A 209 -19.88 11.49 16.56
CA THR A 209 -18.47 11.71 16.17
C THR A 209 -17.96 10.74 15.09
N GLY A 210 -18.84 10.18 14.27
CA GLY A 210 -18.54 9.28 13.15
C GLY A 210 -18.05 7.88 13.56
N HIS A 211 -18.07 6.94 12.61
CA HIS A 211 -17.79 5.51 12.81
C HIS A 211 -16.78 4.98 11.80
N SER A 212 -15.51 5.34 11.97
CA SER A 212 -14.43 4.97 11.06
C SER A 212 -13.47 3.99 11.73
N LEU A 213 -13.47 2.74 11.28
CA LEU A 213 -12.71 1.64 11.88
C LEU A 213 -11.84 0.95 10.82
N ALA A 214 -10.65 0.44 11.16
CA ALA A 214 -9.77 -0.18 10.16
C ALA A 214 -9.70 -1.71 10.23
N MET A 215 -9.43 -2.26 11.42
CA MET A 215 -9.14 -3.69 11.60
C MET A 215 -9.65 -4.18 12.96
N ASN A 216 -10.31 -5.34 12.95
CA ASN A 216 -10.86 -5.92 14.16
C ASN A 216 -10.48 -7.40 14.34
N ILE A 217 -10.03 -7.77 15.53
CA ILE A 217 -9.78 -9.15 15.95
C ILE A 217 -10.56 -9.39 17.24
N THR A 218 -11.59 -10.22 17.18
CA THR A 218 -12.49 -10.44 18.31
C THR A 218 -12.79 -11.93 18.50
N GLU A 219 -12.47 -12.41 19.71
CA GLU A 219 -12.81 -13.75 20.19
C GLU A 219 -13.56 -13.61 21.52
N LEU A 220 -14.90 -13.58 21.45
CA LEU A 220 -15.76 -13.41 22.64
C LEU A 220 -16.15 -14.74 23.28
N SER A 221 -16.16 -15.83 22.52
CA SER A 221 -16.26 -17.18 23.06
C SER A 221 -14.90 -17.66 23.54
N SER A 222 -14.88 -18.66 24.41
CA SER A 222 -13.69 -19.50 24.56
C SER A 222 -13.81 -20.61 23.53
N SER A 223 -13.53 -20.33 22.25
CA SER A 223 -13.43 -21.40 21.25
C SER A 223 -12.43 -22.46 21.72
N GLN A 224 -12.56 -23.67 21.19
CA GLN A 224 -11.69 -24.80 21.55
C GLN A 224 -10.21 -24.58 21.18
N HIS A 225 -9.92 -23.54 20.38
CA HIS A 225 -8.60 -23.28 19.82
C HIS A 225 -8.22 -21.80 19.98
N PRO A 226 -6.94 -21.47 20.22
CA PRO A 226 -6.52 -20.07 20.31
C PRO A 226 -6.64 -19.34 18.96
N THR A 227 -7.04 -18.07 19.01
CA THR A 227 -7.12 -17.13 17.87
C THR A 227 -5.73 -16.69 17.41
N ARG A 228 -4.90 -17.60 16.88
CA ARG A 228 -3.54 -17.26 16.43
C ARG A 228 -3.57 -16.43 15.14
N ILE A 229 -3.30 -15.13 15.22
CA ILE A 229 -3.37 -14.22 14.08
C ILE A 229 -2.07 -13.43 13.95
N THR A 230 -1.48 -13.43 12.76
CA THR A 230 -0.33 -12.59 12.41
C THR A 230 -0.79 -11.43 11.54
N SER A 231 -0.38 -10.22 11.90
CA SER A 231 -0.52 -9.02 11.07
C SER A 231 0.86 -8.39 10.95
N HIS A 232 1.42 -8.36 9.74
CA HIS A 232 2.74 -7.76 9.51
C HIS A 232 2.90 -6.99 8.22
N HIS A 233 3.73 -5.95 8.24
CA HIS A 233 4.04 -5.14 7.05
C HIS A 233 2.78 -4.57 6.37
N ASN A 234 1.71 -4.32 7.13
CA ASN A 234 0.52 -3.68 6.58
C ASN A 234 0.59 -2.16 6.74
N LEU A 235 -0.03 -1.43 5.81
CA LEU A 235 -0.45 -0.05 6.05
C LEU A 235 -1.88 -0.05 6.59
N ILE A 236 -2.05 0.31 7.85
CA ILE A 236 -3.36 0.55 8.47
C ILE A 236 -3.59 2.06 8.52
N THR A 237 -4.56 2.56 7.76
CA THR A 237 -4.62 3.98 7.38
C THR A 237 -5.94 4.68 7.73
N THR A 238 -5.81 5.97 8.04
CA THR A 238 -6.84 6.99 8.27
C THR A 238 -8.18 6.43 8.70
N SER A 239 -8.25 5.98 9.96
CA SER A 239 -9.50 5.56 10.59
C SER A 239 -9.57 6.08 12.02
N SER A 240 -10.76 6.40 12.54
CA SER A 240 -10.90 6.94 13.90
C SER A 240 -10.34 6.00 14.95
N ASP A 241 -10.71 4.73 14.92
CA ASP A 241 -10.39 3.75 15.96
C ASP A 241 -10.13 2.35 15.35
N ARG A 242 -9.79 1.37 16.19
CA ARG A 242 -9.55 -0.03 15.83
C ARG A 242 -8.45 -0.18 14.75
N ASN A 243 -7.23 0.26 15.07
CA ASN A 243 -6.05 0.13 14.20
C ASN A 243 -4.91 -0.73 14.82
N PRO A 244 -5.14 -2.01 15.19
CA PRO A 244 -6.40 -2.75 15.24
C PRO A 244 -7.09 -2.62 16.61
N ARG A 245 -8.32 -3.17 16.73
CA ARG A 245 -8.88 -3.59 18.02
C ARG A 245 -8.67 -5.10 18.21
N ILE A 246 -8.20 -5.50 19.39
CA ILE A 246 -8.03 -6.92 19.77
C ILE A 246 -8.76 -7.22 21.08
N ILE A 247 -9.81 -8.03 21.02
CA ILE A 247 -10.57 -8.47 22.19
C ILE A 247 -10.51 -9.99 22.28
N GLY A 248 -10.04 -10.50 23.43
CA GLY A 248 -10.00 -11.93 23.72
C GLY A 248 -8.94 -12.75 22.95
N GLY A 249 -8.49 -12.33 21.76
CA GLY A 249 -7.52 -13.09 20.97
C GLY A 249 -6.26 -13.54 21.73
N GLU A 250 -5.75 -14.71 21.38
CA GLU A 250 -4.61 -15.38 22.02
C GLU A 250 -3.55 -15.73 20.99
N PHE A 251 -2.29 -15.38 21.26
CA PHE A 251 -1.14 -15.46 20.35
C PHE A 251 -1.33 -14.58 19.12
N ILE A 252 -1.60 -13.30 19.35
CA ILE A 252 -1.63 -12.31 18.28
C ILE A 252 -0.22 -11.76 18.08
N ASP A 253 0.27 -11.81 16.84
CA ASP A 253 1.51 -11.14 16.44
C ASP A 253 1.16 -9.93 15.58
N PHE A 254 1.26 -8.73 16.16
CA PHE A 254 1.09 -7.47 15.45
C PHE A 254 2.45 -6.79 15.32
N VAL A 255 3.13 -7.09 14.21
CA VAL A 255 4.57 -6.87 14.05
C VAL A 255 4.88 -6.08 12.79
N ASN A 256 5.74 -5.06 12.85
CA ASN A 256 6.20 -4.35 11.64
C ASN A 256 5.09 -3.73 10.76
N ASN A 257 3.96 -3.34 11.35
CA ASN A 257 2.93 -2.59 10.63
C ASN A 257 3.21 -1.08 10.68
N VAL A 258 2.74 -0.37 9.66
CA VAL A 258 2.62 1.09 9.70
C VAL A 258 1.17 1.45 10.02
N VAL A 259 0.98 2.22 11.09
CA VAL A 259 -0.34 2.73 11.46
C VAL A 259 -0.32 4.24 11.28
N TYR A 260 -1.25 4.77 10.49
CA TYR A 260 -1.22 6.17 10.07
C TYR A 260 -2.55 6.87 10.29
N ASN A 261 -2.47 8.10 10.80
CA ASN A 261 -3.56 9.08 10.81
C ASN A 261 -4.84 8.62 11.54
N TRP A 262 -4.67 7.87 12.63
CA TRP A 262 -5.78 7.53 13.51
C TRP A 262 -6.26 8.76 14.27
N ARG A 263 -7.51 8.79 14.77
CA ARG A 263 -8.01 9.90 15.61
C ARG A 263 -8.06 9.59 17.09
N ASP A 264 -8.73 8.50 17.46
CA ASP A 264 -9.11 8.19 18.83
C ASP A 264 -8.09 7.25 19.48
N SER A 265 -7.81 6.11 18.84
CA SER A 265 -6.78 5.14 19.26
C SER A 265 -6.04 4.57 18.07
N ALA A 266 -4.73 4.32 18.24
CA ALA A 266 -3.95 3.54 17.27
C ALA A 266 -4.36 2.06 17.40
N SER A 267 -3.63 1.28 18.18
CA SER A 267 -4.01 -0.08 18.53
C SER A 267 -4.70 -0.12 19.90
N GLN A 268 -5.70 -0.98 20.11
CA GLN A 268 -6.43 -1.04 21.37
C GLN A 268 -7.01 -2.41 21.71
N GLY A 269 -7.36 -2.62 22.98
CA GLY A 269 -8.21 -3.72 23.41
C GLY A 269 -7.78 -4.42 24.71
N ASN A 270 -8.23 -5.67 24.85
CA ASN A 270 -8.00 -6.55 26.01
C ASN A 270 -7.82 -8.00 25.51
N PRO A 271 -6.67 -8.29 24.86
CA PRO A 271 -6.35 -9.62 24.38
C PRO A 271 -6.07 -10.59 25.54
N ARG A 272 -6.08 -11.89 25.25
CA ARG A 272 -5.43 -12.90 26.11
C ARG A 272 -3.91 -12.79 25.99
N SER A 273 -3.38 -12.62 24.77
CA SER A 273 -1.97 -12.29 24.53
C SER A 273 -1.76 -11.60 23.17
N VAL A 274 -0.91 -10.56 23.14
CA VAL A 274 -0.44 -9.90 21.92
C VAL A 274 1.04 -9.51 22.01
N ASN A 275 1.80 -9.81 20.96
CA ASN A 275 3.12 -9.23 20.70
C ASN A 275 2.95 -8.02 19.79
N LEU A 276 3.16 -6.81 20.34
CA LEU A 276 3.13 -5.53 19.64
C LEU A 276 4.57 -5.07 19.40
N ILE A 277 5.15 -5.43 18.25
CA ILE A 277 6.60 -5.32 18.04
C ILE A 277 6.96 -4.53 16.78
N ASN A 278 7.88 -3.57 16.91
CA ASN A 278 8.50 -2.84 15.81
C ASN A 278 7.50 -2.25 14.79
N ASN A 279 6.32 -1.84 15.24
CA ASN A 279 5.36 -1.10 14.43
C ASN A 279 5.76 0.38 14.36
N TYR A 280 5.43 1.04 13.25
CA TYR A 280 5.70 2.46 13.04
C TYR A 280 4.37 3.24 13.01
N TYR A 281 4.14 4.03 14.05
CA TYR A 281 2.96 4.85 14.20
C TYR A 281 3.26 6.27 13.70
N VAL A 282 2.55 6.70 12.66
CA VAL A 282 2.72 8.01 12.02
C VAL A 282 1.51 8.90 12.33
N LYS A 283 1.77 9.99 13.07
CA LYS A 283 0.76 11.02 13.30
C LYS A 283 0.35 11.68 11.97
N GLY A 284 -0.96 11.88 11.79
CA GLY A 284 -1.50 12.69 10.69
C GLY A 284 -2.47 13.77 11.19
N PRO A 285 -3.12 14.51 10.28
CA PRO A 285 -4.03 15.60 10.61
C PRO A 285 -5.23 15.17 11.46
N MET A 286 -5.66 13.92 11.37
CA MET A 286 -6.78 13.39 12.14
C MET A 286 -6.37 12.96 13.56
N THR A 287 -5.07 12.83 13.85
CA THR A 287 -4.53 12.43 15.16
C THR A 287 -4.62 13.55 16.19
N THR A 288 -5.81 13.69 16.76
CA THR A 288 -6.25 14.88 17.52
C THR A 288 -6.68 14.60 18.96
N LYS A 289 -6.92 13.34 19.38
CA LYS A 289 -7.38 13.01 20.74
C LYS A 289 -6.25 12.58 21.66
N SER A 290 -6.44 12.71 22.98
CA SER A 290 -5.42 12.30 23.96
C SER A 290 -5.18 10.78 24.01
N GLY A 291 -6.19 9.95 23.68
CA GLY A 291 -6.03 8.50 23.52
C GLY A 291 -5.13 8.10 22.35
N SER A 292 -4.84 9.05 21.45
CA SER A 292 -4.04 8.83 20.24
C SER A 292 -2.53 8.82 20.50
N LEU A 293 -2.08 9.07 21.74
CA LEU A 293 -0.67 9.20 22.09
C LEU A 293 0.06 7.86 22.31
N TYR A 294 -0.67 6.75 22.33
CA TYR A 294 -0.15 5.44 22.70
C TYR A 294 -0.10 4.52 21.48
N ALA A 295 0.94 3.67 21.43
CA ALA A 295 0.92 2.52 20.54
C ALA A 295 -0.24 1.57 20.89
N TRP A 296 -0.46 1.36 22.20
CA TRP A 296 -1.53 0.52 22.73
C TRP A 296 -2.42 1.25 23.75
N THR A 297 -3.73 1.19 23.53
CA THR A 297 -4.77 1.67 24.46
C THR A 297 -5.52 0.49 25.08
N PRO A 298 -5.32 0.17 26.38
CA PRO A 298 -6.07 -0.87 27.05
C PRO A 298 -7.58 -0.55 27.10
N LYS A 299 -8.43 -1.49 26.67
CA LYS A 299 -9.88 -1.28 26.57
C LYS A 299 -10.65 -2.57 26.81
N VAL A 300 -11.61 -2.55 27.73
CA VAL A 300 -12.51 -3.68 28.03
C VAL A 300 -13.79 -3.59 27.20
N GLU A 301 -14.43 -4.73 26.94
CA GLU A 301 -15.85 -4.75 26.58
C GLU A 301 -16.73 -4.78 27.85
N SER A 302 -17.95 -4.25 27.75
CA SER A 302 -18.84 -3.96 28.88
C SER A 302 -18.93 -5.10 29.90
N GLY A 303 -18.54 -4.82 31.14
CA GLY A 303 -18.61 -5.74 32.28
C GLY A 303 -17.34 -6.58 32.54
N GLY A 304 -16.30 -6.48 31.70
CA GLY A 304 -15.04 -7.19 31.87
C GLY A 304 -13.96 -6.44 32.68
N SER A 305 -12.92 -7.16 33.09
CA SER A 305 -11.69 -6.59 33.66
C SER A 305 -10.53 -6.69 32.67
N LEU A 306 -9.57 -5.76 32.76
CA LEU A 306 -8.33 -5.83 31.99
C LEU A 306 -7.49 -7.02 32.47
N ARG A 307 -6.92 -7.77 31.53
CA ARG A 307 -6.00 -8.87 31.82
C ARG A 307 -4.60 -8.31 32.11
N SER A 308 -4.01 -8.74 33.22
CA SER A 308 -2.63 -8.38 33.56
C SER A 308 -1.65 -9.16 32.69
N GLY A 309 -0.58 -8.50 32.24
CA GLY A 309 0.49 -9.13 31.46
C GLY A 309 0.05 -9.75 30.14
N SER A 310 -0.94 -9.17 29.45
CA SER A 310 -1.47 -9.66 28.16
C SER A 310 -0.90 -8.95 26.93
N VAL A 311 -0.08 -7.90 27.11
CA VAL A 311 0.49 -7.11 26.01
C VAL A 311 2.01 -7.06 26.14
N TYR A 312 2.75 -7.65 25.21
CA TYR A 312 4.19 -7.44 25.10
C TYR A 312 4.46 -6.33 24.08
N GLU A 313 5.05 -5.22 24.54
CA GLU A 313 5.33 -4.06 23.70
C GLU A 313 6.83 -3.79 23.64
N SER A 314 7.41 -3.84 22.44
CA SER A 314 8.85 -3.64 22.20
C SER A 314 9.14 -2.97 20.85
N GLY A 315 10.11 -2.05 20.82
CA GLY A 315 10.67 -1.47 19.59
C GLY A 315 9.71 -0.68 18.67
N ASN A 316 8.48 -0.43 19.09
CA ASN A 316 7.54 0.43 18.37
C ASN A 316 8.03 1.89 18.36
N VAL A 317 7.84 2.56 17.24
CA VAL A 317 8.13 3.98 17.07
C VAL A 317 6.83 4.75 16.94
N VAL A 318 6.67 5.82 17.72
CA VAL A 318 5.55 6.76 17.58
C VAL A 318 6.10 8.12 17.15
N ASP A 319 5.99 8.39 15.86
CA ASP A 319 6.54 9.58 15.23
C ASP A 319 5.74 10.83 15.63
N GLY A 320 6.42 11.82 16.22
CA GLY A 320 5.83 13.04 16.76
C GLY A 320 5.47 12.98 18.25
N PHE A 321 5.73 11.87 18.95
CA PHE A 321 5.50 11.72 20.39
C PHE A 321 6.65 10.99 21.08
N THR A 322 6.72 11.08 22.41
CA THR A 322 7.50 10.13 23.20
C THR A 322 6.63 8.91 23.45
N THR A 323 7.09 7.71 23.10
CA THR A 323 6.33 6.48 23.33
C THR A 323 6.07 6.31 24.83
N VAL A 324 4.79 6.32 25.23
CA VAL A 324 4.35 6.03 26.60
C VAL A 324 3.35 4.89 26.52
N ARG A 325 3.45 3.95 27.46
CA ARG A 325 2.48 2.86 27.60
C ARG A 325 1.17 3.38 28.18
N GLY A 326 0.05 3.09 27.52
CA GLY A 326 -1.29 3.44 28.02
C GLY A 326 -1.59 2.74 29.35
N ALA A 327 -2.24 3.43 30.29
CA ALA A 327 -2.55 2.88 31.62
C ALA A 327 -3.72 1.86 31.59
N PRO A 328 -3.78 0.92 32.55
CA PRO A 328 -2.83 0.68 33.63
C PRO A 328 -1.61 -0.12 33.15
N THR A 329 -0.44 0.12 33.75
CA THR A 329 0.81 -0.56 33.36
C THR A 329 0.82 -2.06 33.67
N SER A 330 -0.10 -2.56 34.49
CA SER A 330 -0.24 -3.98 34.82
C SER A 330 -0.60 -4.86 33.62
N VAL A 331 -1.13 -4.29 32.53
CA VAL A 331 -1.47 -5.06 31.31
C VAL A 331 -0.23 -5.49 30.52
N TYR A 332 0.92 -4.84 30.74
CA TYR A 332 2.11 -5.12 29.93
C TYR A 332 2.91 -6.28 30.51
N ALA A 333 3.23 -7.25 29.67
CA ALA A 333 4.13 -8.35 29.97
C ALA A 333 5.59 -7.87 29.96
N SER A 334 6.43 -8.55 30.75
CA SER A 334 7.87 -8.30 30.80
C SER A 334 8.66 -9.04 29.70
N SER A 335 8.06 -10.03 29.06
CA SER A 335 8.68 -10.85 28.02
C SER A 335 7.72 -11.13 26.87
N ARG A 336 8.29 -11.37 25.68
CA ARG A 336 7.54 -11.80 24.49
C ARG A 336 6.81 -13.11 24.78
N PHE A 337 5.58 -13.24 24.27
CA PHE A 337 4.82 -14.47 24.43
C PHE A 337 5.45 -15.61 23.61
N SER A 338 5.43 -16.82 24.17
CA SER A 338 5.83 -18.06 23.50
C SER A 338 4.80 -18.47 22.43
N ALA A 339 5.24 -19.12 21.35
CA ALA A 339 4.57 -19.15 20.05
C ALA A 339 4.66 -17.76 19.39
N TYR A 340 5.72 -17.57 18.63
CA TYR A 340 5.99 -16.36 17.86
C TYR A 340 6.07 -16.78 16.40
N SER A 341 5.27 -16.16 15.54
CA SER A 341 5.05 -16.62 14.17
C SER A 341 6.04 -16.06 13.15
N MET A 342 6.86 -15.09 13.53
CA MET A 342 7.83 -14.48 12.61
C MET A 342 9.19 -15.18 12.64
N THR A 343 9.83 -15.31 11.48
CA THR A 343 11.19 -15.85 11.30
C THR A 343 12.30 -14.80 11.51
N GLY A 344 11.90 -13.54 11.69
CA GLY A 344 12.74 -12.38 11.93
C GLY A 344 11.86 -11.13 12.09
N GLU A 345 12.47 -10.03 12.52
CA GLU A 345 11.79 -8.76 12.72
C GLU A 345 12.60 -7.65 12.06
N ASP A 346 11.94 -6.80 11.28
CA ASP A 346 12.54 -5.56 10.82
C ASP A 346 12.57 -4.55 11.97
N THR A 347 13.46 -3.56 11.90
CA THR A 347 13.27 -2.35 12.71
C THR A 347 12.00 -1.63 12.28
N ALA A 348 11.37 -0.86 13.17
CA ALA A 348 10.17 -0.11 12.80
C ALA A 348 10.38 0.79 11.56
N ARG A 349 11.56 1.40 11.41
CA ARG A 349 11.88 2.22 10.24
C ARG A 349 11.99 1.41 8.95
N ALA A 350 12.69 0.27 9.00
CA ALA A 350 12.78 -0.62 7.84
C ALA A 350 11.40 -1.17 7.44
N ALA A 351 10.54 -1.48 8.43
CA ALA A 351 9.16 -1.83 8.17
C ALA A 351 8.40 -0.71 7.46
N TYR A 352 8.54 0.55 7.90
CA TYR A 352 7.97 1.70 7.21
C TYR A 352 8.39 1.76 5.73
N ASP A 353 9.68 1.62 5.45
CA ASP A 353 10.21 1.71 4.09
C ASP A 353 9.64 0.60 3.20
N LYS A 354 9.57 -0.64 3.72
CA LYS A 354 8.95 -1.77 3.01
C LYS A 354 7.45 -1.56 2.76
N VAL A 355 6.72 -1.04 3.73
CA VAL A 355 5.28 -0.79 3.60
C VAL A 355 4.98 0.29 2.56
N VAL A 356 5.74 1.38 2.55
CA VAL A 356 5.61 2.44 1.53
C VAL A 356 5.84 1.88 0.13
N ALA A 357 6.88 1.04 -0.04
CA ALA A 357 7.21 0.46 -1.32
C ALA A 357 6.13 -0.53 -1.77
N ASP A 358 5.73 -1.46 -0.90
CA ASP A 358 5.14 -2.73 -1.35
C ASP A 358 3.72 -3.01 -0.84
N ALA A 359 3.14 -2.21 0.07
CA ALA A 359 1.83 -2.57 0.62
C ALA A 359 0.67 -2.37 -0.37
N GLY A 360 -0.33 -3.25 -0.36
CA GLY A 360 -1.55 -3.17 -1.16
C GLY A 360 -1.50 -3.99 -2.45
N ALA A 361 -2.58 -3.94 -3.23
CA ALA A 361 -2.70 -4.68 -4.49
C ALA A 361 -1.88 -4.04 -5.62
N ASN A 362 -0.55 -4.10 -5.45
CA ASN A 362 0.40 -3.23 -6.11
C ASN A 362 1.21 -3.88 -7.25
N ARG A 363 0.91 -5.13 -7.64
CA ARG A 363 1.65 -5.85 -8.69
C ARG A 363 0.74 -6.55 -9.70
N GLN A 364 1.29 -6.78 -10.89
CA GLN A 364 0.78 -7.64 -11.94
C GLN A 364 1.84 -8.66 -12.33
N VAL A 365 1.45 -9.91 -12.58
CA VAL A 365 2.24 -10.90 -13.34
C VAL A 365 1.66 -10.96 -14.76
N GLY A 366 2.50 -10.88 -15.78
CA GLY A 366 2.05 -10.92 -17.19
C GLY A 366 2.69 -9.91 -18.14
N GLY A 367 3.86 -9.35 -17.81
CA GLY A 367 4.72 -8.78 -18.85
C GLY A 367 5.12 -9.84 -19.90
N ALA A 368 5.72 -9.43 -21.02
CA ALA A 368 6.05 -10.29 -22.17
C ALA A 368 6.97 -11.51 -21.86
N ASN A 369 7.43 -11.67 -20.63
CA ASN A 369 8.25 -12.77 -20.13
C ASN A 369 7.78 -13.30 -18.75
N GLY A 370 6.55 -12.96 -18.33
CA GLY A 370 6.03 -13.28 -16.99
C GLY A 370 6.62 -12.43 -15.86
N SER A 371 7.33 -11.33 -16.16
CA SER A 371 7.86 -10.43 -15.11
C SER A 371 6.75 -9.72 -14.34
N PHE A 372 7.06 -9.42 -13.08
CA PHE A 372 6.22 -8.59 -12.22
C PHE A 372 6.34 -7.12 -12.61
N VAL A 373 5.19 -6.45 -12.73
CA VAL A 373 5.11 -5.01 -12.93
C VAL A 373 4.43 -4.38 -11.72
N THR A 374 5.02 -3.31 -11.17
CA THR A 374 4.38 -2.52 -10.12
C THR A 374 3.26 -1.67 -10.71
N ARG A 375 2.10 -1.68 -10.06
CA ARG A 375 0.92 -0.91 -10.43
C ARG A 375 0.20 -0.44 -9.18
N ARG A 376 -0.32 0.77 -9.14
CA ARG A 376 -1.24 1.21 -8.08
C ARG A 376 -2.33 2.01 -8.75
N ASP A 377 -3.57 1.79 -8.36
CA ASP A 377 -4.64 2.68 -8.79
C ASP A 377 -4.55 4.03 -8.07
N SER A 378 -5.42 4.97 -8.48
CA SER A 378 -5.43 6.32 -7.93
C SER A 378 -5.77 6.37 -6.43
N ALA A 379 -6.54 5.43 -5.89
CA ALA A 379 -6.92 5.40 -4.48
C ALA A 379 -5.78 4.87 -3.59
N ASP A 380 -5.09 3.82 -4.01
CA ASP A 380 -3.91 3.29 -3.32
C ASP A 380 -2.75 4.28 -3.39
N THR A 381 -2.52 4.88 -4.56
CA THR A 381 -1.51 5.93 -4.76
C THR A 381 -1.78 7.13 -3.84
N ARG A 382 -3.02 7.61 -3.77
CA ARG A 382 -3.43 8.67 -2.85
C ARG A 382 -3.17 8.28 -1.39
N THR A 383 -3.43 7.03 -1.02
CA THR A 383 -3.27 6.54 0.35
C THR A 383 -1.79 6.52 0.78
N ILE A 384 -0.90 6.03 -0.08
CA ILE A 384 0.55 6.08 0.14
C ILE A 384 1.06 7.53 0.19
N ASN A 385 0.60 8.39 -0.74
CA ASN A 385 0.98 9.81 -0.75
C ASN A 385 0.49 10.53 0.51
N ASN A 386 -0.69 10.19 1.02
CA ASN A 386 -1.19 10.73 2.28
C ASN A 386 -0.27 10.36 3.44
N LEU A 387 0.23 9.12 3.50
CA LEU A 387 1.20 8.68 4.51
C LEU A 387 2.51 9.47 4.40
N LEU A 388 3.07 9.56 3.20
CA LEU A 388 4.35 10.24 2.93
C LEU A 388 4.29 11.73 3.29
N ASN A 389 3.21 12.40 2.87
CA ASN A 389 3.06 13.85 3.02
C ASN A 389 2.34 14.25 4.32
N ARG A 390 1.84 13.27 5.09
CA ARG A 390 1.02 13.49 6.29
C ARG A 390 -0.23 14.35 6.02
N THR A 391 -0.90 14.13 4.89
CA THR A 391 -2.06 14.93 4.41
C THR A 391 -3.40 14.20 4.51
N GLY A 392 -3.45 13.04 5.16
CA GLY A 392 -4.64 12.20 5.22
C GLY A 392 -5.81 12.90 5.91
N THR A 393 -7.02 12.66 5.41
CA THR A 393 -8.27 13.14 5.99
C THR A 393 -9.28 12.00 6.02
N PHE A 394 -10.28 12.09 6.90
CA PHE A 394 -11.40 11.18 6.80
C PHE A 394 -12.17 11.36 5.51
N TYR A 395 -12.79 10.27 5.08
CA TYR A 395 -13.73 10.24 3.98
C TYR A 395 -15.09 9.75 4.46
N ASN A 396 -16.12 10.41 3.96
CA ASN A 396 -17.50 10.01 4.15
C ASN A 396 -17.93 9.07 3.02
N GLY A 397 -19.05 8.38 3.25
CA GLY A 397 -19.74 7.65 2.22
C GLY A 397 -20.20 8.53 1.05
N VAL A 398 -20.53 7.91 -0.08
CA VAL A 398 -20.73 8.61 -1.37
C VAL A 398 -21.79 9.72 -1.26
N SER A 399 -22.89 9.45 -0.55
CA SER A 399 -24.00 10.39 -0.38
C SER A 399 -23.84 11.36 0.79
N PHE A 400 -22.72 11.31 1.52
CA PHE A 400 -22.48 12.06 2.76
C PHE A 400 -21.34 13.08 2.63
N GLY A 401 -20.89 13.36 1.40
CA GLY A 401 -19.81 14.33 1.15
C GLY A 401 -20.12 15.73 1.71
N GLY A 402 -19.09 16.36 2.29
CA GLY A 402 -19.18 17.69 2.90
C GLY A 402 -19.74 17.68 4.34
N VAL A 403 -20.41 16.61 4.76
CA VAL A 403 -20.93 16.50 6.14
C VAL A 403 -19.77 16.46 7.12
N GLY A 404 -19.81 17.32 8.13
CA GLY A 404 -18.73 17.43 9.11
C GLY A 404 -17.40 17.94 8.54
N GLY A 405 -17.40 18.52 7.33
CA GLY A 405 -16.20 19.04 6.67
C GLY A 405 -15.36 17.99 5.93
N PHE A 406 -15.83 16.75 5.84
CA PHE A 406 -15.07 15.66 5.19
C PHE A 406 -15.60 15.35 3.78
N PRO A 407 -14.72 15.12 2.80
CA PRO A 407 -15.12 14.76 1.44
C PRO A 407 -15.76 13.38 1.39
N ALA A 408 -16.60 13.13 0.37
CA ALA A 408 -17.01 11.77 0.03
C ALA A 408 -15.84 10.99 -0.58
N ILE A 409 -15.85 9.66 -0.46
CA ILE A 409 -15.00 8.80 -1.28
C ILE A 409 -15.27 9.02 -2.77
N SER A 410 -14.24 8.83 -3.60
CA SER A 410 -14.35 8.80 -5.05
C SER A 410 -13.85 7.44 -5.54
N TRP A 411 -14.68 6.77 -6.34
CA TRP A 411 -14.34 5.47 -6.90
C TRP A 411 -13.22 5.61 -7.93
N PRO A 412 -12.12 4.85 -7.81
CA PRO A 412 -11.09 4.87 -8.84
C PRO A 412 -11.62 4.20 -10.10
N THR A 413 -11.39 4.82 -11.25
CA THR A 413 -11.48 4.15 -12.54
C THR A 413 -10.17 3.39 -12.76
N LEU A 414 -10.24 2.06 -12.77
CA LEU A 414 -9.08 1.22 -13.01
C LEU A 414 -8.71 1.25 -14.50
N ALA A 415 -7.46 1.55 -14.82
CA ALA A 415 -6.96 1.43 -16.18
C ALA A 415 -7.04 -0.04 -16.63
N SER A 416 -7.60 -0.26 -17.82
CA SER A 416 -7.68 -1.60 -18.41
C SER A 416 -6.32 -2.04 -18.95
N GLY A 417 -6.15 -3.34 -19.16
CA GLY A 417 -5.01 -3.88 -19.88
C GLY A 417 -5.38 -5.13 -20.65
N THR A 418 -4.41 -5.63 -21.42
CA THR A 418 -4.53 -6.88 -22.15
C THR A 418 -4.03 -8.02 -21.27
N PRO A 419 -4.82 -9.09 -21.04
CA PRO A 419 -4.32 -10.27 -20.35
C PRO A 419 -3.21 -10.93 -21.17
N ALA A 420 -2.26 -11.57 -20.49
CA ALA A 420 -1.23 -12.37 -21.16
C ALA A 420 -1.88 -13.50 -21.98
N THR A 421 -1.25 -13.86 -23.10
CA THR A 421 -1.64 -15.05 -23.86
C THR A 421 -1.32 -16.30 -23.04
N ASP A 422 -2.29 -17.21 -23.01
CA ASP A 422 -2.29 -18.47 -22.31
C ASP A 422 -3.15 -19.42 -23.17
N ALA A 423 -2.47 -20.12 -24.08
CA ALA A 423 -3.09 -20.87 -25.16
C ALA A 423 -3.63 -22.22 -24.70
N ASP A 424 -2.97 -22.87 -23.76
CA ASP A 424 -3.36 -24.17 -23.19
C ASP A 424 -4.27 -24.05 -21.95
N ASN A 425 -4.49 -22.82 -21.46
CA ASN A 425 -5.39 -22.44 -20.38
C ASN A 425 -4.99 -23.02 -19.02
N ASP A 426 -3.69 -23.08 -18.74
CA ASP A 426 -3.16 -23.58 -17.49
C ASP A 426 -2.91 -22.50 -16.42
N GLY A 427 -3.11 -21.23 -16.76
CA GLY A 427 -3.01 -20.08 -15.86
C GLY A 427 -1.63 -19.43 -15.87
N MET A 428 -0.70 -19.95 -16.66
CA MET A 428 0.62 -19.41 -16.90
C MET A 428 0.65 -18.70 -18.25
N ALA A 429 1.50 -17.68 -18.38
CA ALA A 429 1.64 -16.98 -19.65
C ALA A 429 2.51 -17.79 -20.60
N ASP A 430 2.10 -17.95 -21.86
CA ASP A 430 2.83 -18.67 -22.91
C ASP A 430 4.30 -18.24 -22.97
N ALA A 431 4.56 -16.94 -22.87
CA ALA A 431 5.91 -16.40 -22.98
C ALA A 431 6.80 -16.75 -21.78
N TRP A 432 6.20 -16.87 -20.59
CA TRP A 432 6.91 -17.37 -19.41
C TRP A 432 7.18 -18.87 -19.56
N GLU A 433 6.20 -19.66 -20.00
CA GLU A 433 6.39 -21.09 -20.23
C GLU A 433 7.46 -21.37 -21.29
N VAL A 434 7.46 -20.64 -22.41
CA VAL A 434 8.52 -20.76 -23.43
C VAL A 434 9.90 -20.42 -22.85
N THR A 435 9.98 -19.46 -21.94
CA THR A 435 11.25 -19.07 -21.31
C THR A 435 11.80 -20.19 -20.41
N TYR A 436 10.96 -20.83 -19.60
CA TYR A 436 11.40 -21.82 -18.61
C TYR A 436 11.33 -23.28 -19.09
N PHE A 437 10.43 -23.59 -20.03
CA PHE A 437 10.18 -24.95 -20.54
C PHE A 437 10.50 -25.14 -22.02
N GLY A 438 10.68 -24.06 -22.78
CA GLY A 438 10.90 -24.09 -24.23
C GLY A 438 9.65 -24.40 -25.06
N ASN A 439 8.48 -24.58 -24.44
CA ASN A 439 7.18 -24.77 -25.10
C ASN A 439 6.03 -24.48 -24.12
N THR A 440 4.83 -24.25 -24.67
CA THR A 440 3.57 -23.98 -23.93
C THR A 440 2.71 -25.23 -23.74
N SER A 441 3.27 -26.43 -23.92
CA SER A 441 2.50 -27.66 -23.88
C SER A 441 3.37 -28.80 -23.42
N ARG A 442 3.60 -28.88 -22.10
CA ARG A 442 4.29 -30.01 -21.48
C ARG A 442 3.43 -31.29 -21.43
N GLY A 443 2.67 -31.56 -22.50
CA GLY A 443 2.02 -32.84 -22.76
C GLY A 443 0.76 -33.15 -21.96
N SER A 444 0.22 -32.23 -21.15
CA SER A 444 -1.12 -32.35 -20.56
C SER A 444 -1.66 -30.99 -20.12
N SER A 445 -2.99 -30.87 -19.96
CA SER A 445 -3.66 -29.69 -19.36
C SER A 445 -3.41 -29.54 -17.85
N ALA A 446 -2.26 -30.03 -17.35
CA ALA A 446 -1.90 -30.16 -15.93
C ALA A 446 -0.43 -29.79 -15.66
N ASN A 447 0.23 -29.06 -16.56
CA ASN A 447 1.49 -28.33 -16.29
C ASN A 447 1.35 -27.43 -15.07
N SER A 448 0.24 -26.71 -14.92
CA SER A 448 -0.01 -25.86 -13.74
C SER A 448 0.18 -26.53 -12.38
N SER A 449 -0.06 -27.84 -12.26
CA SER A 449 0.12 -28.64 -11.04
C SER A 449 1.39 -29.50 -11.04
N SER A 450 2.19 -29.42 -12.10
CA SER A 450 3.53 -30.01 -12.12
C SER A 450 4.45 -29.21 -11.18
N ASP A 451 5.56 -29.82 -10.81
CA ASP A 451 6.57 -29.25 -9.91
C ASP A 451 7.91 -29.71 -10.51
N LEU A 452 8.50 -28.85 -11.37
CA LEU A 452 9.65 -29.22 -12.19
C LEU A 452 10.89 -29.58 -11.39
N ASP A 453 11.15 -28.88 -10.28
CA ASP A 453 12.35 -29.05 -9.44
C ASP A 453 12.09 -29.84 -8.15
N ALA A 454 10.85 -30.24 -7.92
CA ALA A 454 10.42 -31.04 -6.77
C ALA A 454 10.65 -30.34 -5.43
N ASP A 455 10.57 -29.01 -5.41
CA ASP A 455 10.71 -28.20 -4.20
C ASP A 455 9.40 -28.07 -3.40
N GLY A 456 8.29 -28.49 -4.01
CA GLY A 456 6.95 -28.53 -3.45
C GLY A 456 6.02 -27.39 -3.86
N TYR A 457 6.51 -26.41 -4.62
CA TYR A 457 5.68 -25.41 -5.32
C TYR A 457 5.33 -25.90 -6.72
N THR A 458 4.09 -25.66 -7.15
CA THR A 458 3.72 -26.02 -8.53
C THR A 458 4.24 -24.99 -9.53
N ASP A 459 4.35 -25.36 -10.80
CA ASP A 459 4.81 -24.48 -11.86
C ASP A 459 3.96 -23.19 -11.91
N LEU A 460 2.65 -23.30 -11.67
CA LEU A 460 1.76 -22.15 -11.54
C LEU A 460 2.09 -21.28 -10.33
N GLU A 461 2.42 -21.86 -9.17
CA GLU A 461 2.83 -21.07 -8.00
C GLU A 461 4.15 -20.34 -8.26
N GLU A 462 5.08 -20.98 -8.94
CA GLU A 462 6.35 -20.37 -9.37
C GLU A 462 6.10 -19.18 -10.29
N TYR A 463 5.24 -19.35 -11.32
CA TYR A 463 4.78 -18.25 -12.17
C TYR A 463 4.15 -17.11 -11.35
N LEU A 464 3.23 -17.45 -10.44
CA LEU A 464 2.51 -16.49 -9.60
C LEU A 464 3.38 -15.76 -8.58
N ASN A 465 4.61 -16.22 -8.34
CA ASN A 465 5.58 -15.62 -7.43
C ASN A 465 6.82 -15.05 -8.12
N GLY A 466 7.01 -15.35 -9.42
CA GLY A 466 8.15 -14.86 -10.20
C GLY A 466 9.46 -15.48 -9.76
N THR A 467 9.40 -16.71 -9.23
CA THR A 467 10.54 -17.50 -8.80
C THR A 467 11.04 -18.38 -9.94
N ASN A 468 12.31 -18.77 -9.85
CA ASN A 468 13.00 -19.52 -10.89
C ASN A 468 13.06 -21.00 -10.53
N GLN A 469 12.41 -21.83 -11.35
CA GLN A 469 12.33 -23.29 -11.17
C GLN A 469 13.65 -24.04 -11.38
N ALA A 470 14.72 -23.36 -11.81
CA ALA A 470 16.00 -24.02 -12.08
C ALA A 470 16.99 -23.98 -10.89
N ASP A 471 16.70 -23.23 -9.84
CA ASP A 471 17.64 -23.03 -8.72
C ASP A 471 17.14 -23.45 -7.34
N GLY A 472 15.88 -23.90 -7.21
CA GLY A 472 15.29 -24.45 -5.99
C GLY A 472 15.40 -23.55 -4.75
N THR A 473 15.86 -22.30 -4.92
CA THR A 473 16.10 -21.30 -3.89
C THR A 473 16.48 -19.97 -4.55
N THR A 474 15.52 -19.12 -4.93
CA THR A 474 15.60 -17.68 -4.64
C THR A 474 14.31 -16.94 -4.97
N LEU A 475 13.77 -16.23 -3.98
CA LEU A 475 13.19 -14.91 -4.24
C LEU A 475 14.34 -14.00 -4.72
N PRO A 476 14.20 -13.20 -5.78
CA PRO A 476 14.97 -11.98 -5.87
C PRO A 476 14.56 -11.10 -4.69
N GLN A 477 15.28 -11.22 -3.56
CA GLN A 477 15.24 -10.19 -2.55
C GLN A 477 15.76 -8.90 -3.20
N PRO A 478 15.12 -7.75 -2.95
CA PRO A 478 15.71 -6.48 -3.33
C PRO A 478 17.11 -6.43 -2.73
N THR A 479 18.14 -6.20 -3.55
CA THR A 479 19.49 -5.95 -3.08
C THR A 479 19.44 -4.85 -2.03
N ALA A 480 19.63 -5.23 -0.77
CA ALA A 480 19.83 -4.30 0.32
C ALA A 480 21.12 -3.53 0.00
N THR A 481 20.98 -2.26 -0.37
CA THR A 481 22.12 -1.35 -0.46
C THR A 481 22.74 -1.26 0.94
N THR A 482 24.04 -1.51 0.98
CA THR A 482 24.84 -1.53 2.21
C THR A 482 24.64 -0.27 3.04
N LYS A 483 24.27 -0.49 4.31
CA LYS A 483 24.11 0.51 5.37
C LYS A 483 25.32 1.48 5.49
N PRO A 484 25.10 2.81 5.47
CA PRO A 484 26.09 3.79 5.92
C PRO A 484 26.22 3.81 7.47
N PRO A 485 27.36 4.25 8.04
CA PRO A 485 27.68 4.06 9.45
C PRO A 485 26.73 4.82 10.37
N THR A 486 26.35 4.18 11.48
CA THR A 486 25.56 4.78 12.56
C THR A 486 26.45 5.69 13.40
N ALA A 487 26.28 7.01 13.30
CA ALA A 487 26.78 7.94 14.31
C ALA A 487 25.66 8.17 15.35
N VAL A 488 25.88 7.66 16.56
CA VAL A 488 25.06 7.93 17.74
C VAL A 488 25.42 9.34 18.24
N PRO A 489 24.47 10.29 18.38
CA PRO A 489 24.78 11.54 19.06
C PRO A 489 24.68 11.31 20.57
N THR A 490 25.84 11.38 21.23
CA THR A 490 25.97 11.51 22.69
C THR A 490 25.32 12.83 23.13
N ALA A 491 24.32 12.75 24.01
CA ALA A 491 23.76 13.92 24.66
C ALA A 491 24.85 14.63 25.50
N THR A 492 25.16 15.87 25.16
CA THR A 492 26.01 16.74 25.97
C THR A 492 25.13 17.81 26.60
N ASN A 493 24.99 17.76 27.92
CA ASN A 493 24.36 18.80 28.72
C ASN A 493 25.22 20.07 28.68
N THR A 494 24.68 21.16 28.14
CA THR A 494 25.19 22.51 28.40
C THR A 494 24.03 23.43 28.76
N SER A 495 24.03 23.84 30.02
CA SER A 495 23.17 24.86 30.62
C SER A 495 23.40 26.23 29.97
N VAL A 496 22.32 26.93 29.60
CA VAL A 496 22.33 28.35 29.23
C VAL A 496 21.35 29.11 30.16
N PRO A 497 21.67 30.34 30.64
CA PRO A 497 20.97 31.02 31.73
C PRO A 497 19.68 31.73 31.28
N PRO A 498 18.81 32.15 32.23
CA PRO A 498 17.47 32.64 31.91
C PRO A 498 17.51 34.07 31.39
N THR A 499 16.80 34.36 30.29
CA THR A 499 16.56 35.72 29.83
C THR A 499 15.08 36.08 30.00
N VAL A 500 14.85 36.91 31.03
CA VAL A 500 13.86 37.98 31.23
C VAL A 500 12.51 37.93 30.49
N ALA A 501 11.45 37.91 31.30
CA ALA A 501 10.04 38.07 30.93
C ALA A 501 9.69 39.50 30.47
N PRO A 502 8.68 39.68 29.59
CA PRO A 502 8.03 40.96 29.42
C PRO A 502 6.78 41.11 30.30
N THR A 503 6.71 42.28 30.92
CA THR A 503 5.70 42.80 31.85
C THR A 503 4.33 43.01 31.21
N LYS A 504 3.27 42.74 31.98
CA LYS A 504 1.86 43.05 31.65
C LYS A 504 1.61 44.56 31.68
N THR A 505 0.82 45.06 30.73
CA THR A 505 0.11 46.34 30.88
C THR A 505 -1.34 46.16 30.45
N GLN A 506 -2.25 46.69 31.26
CA GLN A 506 -3.70 46.50 31.27
C GLN A 506 -4.37 47.76 30.71
N VAL A 507 -5.34 47.62 29.79
CA VAL A 507 -6.27 48.68 29.36
C VAL A 507 -7.67 48.05 29.05
N PRO A 508 -8.81 48.71 29.34
CA PRO A 508 -10.13 48.11 29.65
C PRO A 508 -11.05 47.78 28.44
N PRO A 509 -12.26 47.20 28.67
CA PRO A 509 -13.05 46.50 27.65
C PRO A 509 -14.11 47.39 26.96
N THR A 510 -14.46 47.04 25.72
CA THR A 510 -15.71 47.49 25.07
C THR A 510 -16.34 46.36 24.25
N ALA A 511 -17.67 46.34 24.26
CA ALA A 511 -18.61 45.27 23.97
C ALA A 511 -18.58 44.67 22.55
N GLY A 512 -18.96 43.39 22.46
CA GLY A 512 -19.19 42.67 21.20
C GLY A 512 -20.63 42.78 20.69
N PRO A 513 -20.93 42.12 19.55
CA PRO A 513 -22.29 41.75 19.20
C PRO A 513 -22.49 40.23 19.09
N THR A 514 -23.64 39.81 19.62
CA THR A 514 -24.23 38.48 19.64
C THR A 514 -24.73 38.06 18.26
N SER A 515 -24.57 36.79 17.89
CA SER A 515 -25.21 36.17 16.71
C SER A 515 -26.26 35.15 17.17
N THR A 516 -27.50 35.34 16.75
CA THR A 516 -28.63 34.43 16.98
C THR A 516 -29.13 33.89 15.64
N LEU A 517 -29.32 32.57 15.56
CA LEU A 517 -29.83 31.82 14.40
C LEU A 517 -31.36 31.78 14.40
N VAL A 518 -32.01 31.98 13.24
CA VAL A 518 -33.37 31.51 12.92
C VAL A 518 -33.46 31.25 11.39
N PRO A 519 -34.15 30.17 10.92
CA PRO A 519 -34.12 29.71 9.52
C PRO A 519 -35.26 30.30 8.66
N PRO A 520 -35.18 30.25 7.31
CA PRO A 520 -36.33 30.54 6.47
C PRO A 520 -36.96 29.29 5.83
N THR A 521 -38.28 29.22 5.92
CA THR A 521 -39.17 28.40 5.11
C THR A 521 -39.97 29.32 4.20
N VAL A 522 -39.86 29.24 2.87
CA VAL A 522 -40.99 29.53 1.94
C VAL A 522 -40.77 28.88 0.57
N ALA A 523 -41.87 28.38 0.00
CA ALA A 523 -42.04 27.71 -1.29
C ALA A 523 -42.09 28.71 -2.50
N PRO A 524 -42.17 28.23 -3.76
CA PRO A 524 -41.63 28.92 -4.94
C PRO A 524 -42.63 29.85 -5.65
N THR A 525 -42.11 30.85 -6.36
CA THR A 525 -42.84 31.62 -7.38
C THR A 525 -42.09 31.56 -8.70
N ALA A 526 -42.78 31.15 -9.76
CA ALA A 526 -42.26 31.07 -11.12
C ALA A 526 -42.15 32.47 -11.75
N THR A 527 -41.08 32.72 -12.51
CA THR A 527 -41.03 33.84 -13.45
C THR A 527 -40.29 33.39 -14.71
N GLN A 528 -40.92 33.62 -15.86
CA GLN A 528 -40.49 33.24 -17.20
C GLN A 528 -39.26 34.04 -17.66
N VAL A 529 -38.37 33.40 -18.41
CA VAL A 529 -37.25 34.03 -19.13
C VAL A 529 -37.54 33.94 -20.64
N PRO A 530 -37.38 35.03 -21.43
CA PRO A 530 -37.56 35.01 -22.89
C PRO A 530 -36.31 34.49 -23.63
N PRO A 531 -36.43 33.99 -24.87
CA PRO A 531 -35.36 33.24 -25.53
C PRO A 531 -34.35 34.17 -26.20
N THR A 532 -33.06 33.81 -26.18
CA THR A 532 -32.05 34.45 -27.04
C THR A 532 -31.10 33.40 -27.65
N VAL A 533 -31.37 33.15 -28.93
CA VAL A 533 -30.51 32.83 -30.10
C VAL A 533 -29.17 32.10 -29.91
N ALA A 534 -29.05 30.97 -30.59
CA ALA A 534 -27.85 30.15 -30.78
C ALA A 534 -26.85 30.77 -31.79
N PRO A 535 -25.52 30.61 -31.62
CA PRO A 535 -24.55 31.01 -32.63
C PRO A 535 -24.34 29.92 -33.70
N THR A 536 -24.40 30.37 -34.95
CA THR A 536 -24.07 29.63 -36.17
C THR A 536 -22.55 29.42 -36.29
N ILE A 537 -22.12 28.20 -36.64
CA ILE A 537 -20.73 27.87 -36.94
C ILE A 537 -20.44 28.19 -38.42
N THR A 538 -19.39 28.98 -38.67
CA THR A 538 -18.82 29.19 -40.01
C THR A 538 -17.44 28.53 -40.04
N THR A 539 -17.22 27.67 -41.03
CA THR A 539 -15.98 26.92 -41.25
C THR A 539 -15.10 27.65 -42.28
N GLU A 540 -13.86 27.96 -41.91
CA GLU A 540 -12.76 28.26 -42.84
C GLU A 540 -11.53 27.40 -42.46
N PRO A 541 -10.79 26.81 -43.41
CA PRO A 541 -9.86 25.73 -43.13
C PRO A 541 -8.50 26.24 -42.66
N THR A 542 -8.10 25.85 -41.46
CA THR A 542 -6.73 26.08 -40.95
C THR A 542 -5.88 24.84 -41.22
N ALA A 543 -4.65 25.04 -41.70
CA ALA A 543 -3.68 24.01 -42.09
C ALA A 543 -3.44 22.96 -40.96
N PRO A 544 -3.16 21.70 -41.32
CA PRO A 544 -3.01 20.63 -40.33
C PRO A 544 -1.77 20.87 -39.45
N PRO A 545 -1.85 20.63 -38.14
CA PRO A 545 -0.67 20.59 -37.29
C PRO A 545 0.24 19.44 -37.75
N THR A 546 1.54 19.71 -37.83
CA THR A 546 2.57 18.66 -37.98
C THR A 546 2.41 17.68 -36.83
N VAL A 547 2.00 16.46 -37.19
CA VAL A 547 1.85 15.33 -36.29
C VAL A 547 3.26 14.94 -35.85
N ASP A 548 3.56 15.13 -34.56
CA ASP A 548 4.69 14.47 -33.92
C ASP A 548 4.41 12.95 -33.97
N PRO A 549 5.39 12.10 -34.33
CA PRO A 549 5.12 10.68 -34.51
C PRO A 549 4.68 10.09 -33.17
N THR A 550 3.44 9.60 -33.13
CA THR A 550 2.99 8.62 -32.15
C THR A 550 4.05 7.51 -32.08
N PRO A 551 4.60 7.17 -30.90
CA PRO A 551 5.52 6.05 -30.80
C PRO A 551 4.83 4.81 -31.38
N GLY A 552 5.49 4.16 -32.33
CA GLY A 552 5.00 2.91 -32.90
C GLY A 552 4.84 1.82 -31.82
N PRO A 553 4.10 0.74 -32.12
CA PRO A 553 4.01 -0.40 -31.23
C PRO A 553 5.41 -1.00 -31.10
N GLY A 554 6.03 -0.83 -29.93
CA GLY A 554 7.38 -1.30 -29.67
C GLY A 554 8.39 -0.20 -29.31
N ALA A 555 8.06 0.64 -28.33
CA ALA A 555 9.02 1.58 -27.74
C ALA A 555 8.68 1.69 -26.24
N ALA A 556 9.62 1.31 -25.37
CA ALA A 556 9.43 1.43 -23.92
C ALA A 556 9.67 2.88 -23.47
N ALA A 557 8.72 3.43 -22.70
CA ALA A 557 8.82 4.77 -22.11
C ALA A 557 8.99 4.67 -20.59
N TYR A 558 10.03 5.31 -20.08
CA TYR A 558 10.43 5.38 -18.68
C TYR A 558 10.25 6.82 -18.18
N SER A 559 9.78 7.00 -16.95
CA SER A 559 9.67 8.33 -16.33
C SER A 559 10.33 8.33 -14.97
N TYR A 560 11.33 9.19 -14.79
CA TYR A 560 12.12 9.31 -13.57
C TYR A 560 11.83 10.65 -12.89
N LEU A 561 11.61 10.61 -11.57
CA LEU A 561 11.60 11.80 -10.71
C LEU A 561 13.03 12.11 -10.25
N PRO A 562 13.37 13.38 -9.93
CA PRO A 562 14.68 13.70 -9.40
C PRO A 562 14.86 13.03 -8.03
N VAL A 563 15.99 12.36 -7.85
CA VAL A 563 16.42 11.86 -6.53
C VAL A 563 16.95 12.98 -5.63
N ALA A 564 17.31 14.12 -6.23
CA ALA A 564 17.67 15.36 -5.56
C ALA A 564 17.41 16.55 -6.48
N ASP A 565 16.84 17.63 -5.96
CA ASP A 565 16.84 18.95 -6.56
C ASP A 565 17.14 20.05 -5.54
N ALA A 566 17.83 21.09 -6.00
CA ALA A 566 18.12 22.23 -5.14
C ALA A 566 18.41 23.45 -5.98
N MET A 567 18.07 24.61 -5.43
CA MET A 567 18.57 25.88 -5.95
C MET A 567 19.76 26.39 -5.11
N VAL A 568 20.62 27.19 -5.72
CA VAL A 568 21.74 27.86 -5.04
C VAL A 568 21.77 29.32 -5.46
N SER A 569 22.15 30.20 -4.54
CA SER A 569 22.15 31.65 -4.76
C SER A 569 23.49 32.28 -4.38
N ASN A 570 24.03 33.14 -5.25
CA ASN A 570 25.23 33.92 -4.94
C ASN A 570 24.98 35.03 -3.90
N GLU A 571 23.72 35.39 -3.67
CA GLU A 571 23.32 36.35 -2.64
C GLU A 571 23.53 35.79 -1.24
N ASN A 572 23.34 34.46 -1.08
CA ASN A 572 23.53 33.77 0.19
C ASN A 572 24.42 32.52 -0.02
N PRO A 573 25.73 32.69 -0.25
CA PRO A 573 26.55 31.60 -0.79
C PRO A 573 26.69 30.34 0.08
N GLY A 574 26.45 30.45 1.38
CA GLY A 574 26.52 29.34 2.33
C GLY A 574 25.17 28.73 2.70
N LYS A 575 24.06 29.26 2.16
CA LYS A 575 22.72 28.74 2.46
C LYS A 575 22.42 27.54 1.56
N ASN A 576 21.91 26.48 2.18
CA ASN A 576 21.30 25.36 1.48
C ASN A 576 19.80 25.64 1.24
N TYR A 577 19.33 25.29 0.05
CA TYR A 577 17.92 25.43 -0.34
C TYR A 577 17.32 24.09 -0.81
N GLY A 578 17.92 22.95 -0.45
CA GLY A 578 17.44 21.63 -0.90
C GLY A 578 16.11 21.18 -0.27
N SER A 579 15.42 22.06 0.47
CA SER A 579 14.11 21.80 1.04
C SER A 579 13.07 22.83 0.61
N THR A 580 13.37 23.67 -0.39
CA THR A 580 12.44 24.70 -0.87
C THR A 580 11.49 24.12 -1.90
N GLU A 581 10.20 24.44 -1.77
CA GLU A 581 9.12 23.94 -2.65
C GLU A 581 9.20 24.46 -4.11
N PHE A 582 10.15 25.33 -4.42
CA PHE A 582 10.39 25.87 -5.75
C PHE A 582 11.89 26.01 -6.03
N LEU A 583 12.23 25.95 -7.32
CA LEU A 583 13.57 26.05 -7.86
C LEU A 583 13.68 27.33 -8.68
N THR A 584 14.69 28.16 -8.44
CA THR A 584 14.81 29.46 -9.13
C THR A 584 16.06 29.53 -10.00
N VAL A 585 15.89 30.10 -11.21
CA VAL A 585 17.00 30.53 -12.07
C VAL A 585 16.91 32.04 -12.29
N ASP A 586 18.06 32.71 -12.19
CA ASP A 586 18.17 34.17 -12.21
C ASP A 586 19.63 34.57 -12.49
N ASP A 587 19.87 35.75 -13.06
CA ASP A 587 21.21 36.31 -13.23
C ASP A 587 21.56 37.36 -12.16
N SER A 588 20.56 38.03 -11.58
CA SER A 588 20.79 39.12 -10.61
C SER A 588 19.73 39.18 -9.48
N PRO A 589 20.03 38.64 -8.28
CA PRO A 589 21.23 37.88 -7.94
C PRO A 589 21.25 36.54 -8.68
N THR A 590 22.44 36.02 -8.96
CA THR A 590 22.57 34.79 -9.74
C THR A 590 22.06 33.59 -8.94
N LYS A 591 21.07 32.89 -9.51
CA LYS A 591 20.46 31.68 -8.96
C LYS A 591 20.53 30.56 -9.98
N GLN A 592 20.89 29.37 -9.51
CA GLN A 592 21.06 28.18 -10.35
C GLN A 592 20.31 27.02 -9.72
N THR A 593 19.67 26.22 -10.56
CA THR A 593 18.95 25.01 -10.17
C THR A 593 19.74 23.79 -10.57
N PHE A 594 19.82 22.80 -9.69
CA PHE A 594 20.40 21.48 -9.94
C PHE A 594 19.33 20.42 -9.82
N LEU A 595 19.28 19.50 -10.78
CA LEU A 595 18.35 18.36 -10.82
C LEU A 595 19.18 17.09 -11.00
N LYS A 596 19.02 16.10 -10.13
CA LYS A 596 19.71 14.81 -10.23
C LYS A 596 18.70 13.70 -10.44
N PHE A 597 18.94 12.87 -11.45
CA PHE A 597 18.15 11.68 -11.76
C PHE A 597 19.02 10.44 -11.68
N GLU A 598 18.48 9.37 -11.12
CA GLU A 598 19.03 8.03 -11.23
C GLU A 598 18.23 7.28 -12.30
N VAL A 599 18.87 7.06 -13.43
CA VAL A 599 18.31 6.31 -14.55
C VAL A 599 18.74 4.86 -14.39
N THR A 600 17.77 3.99 -14.19
CA THR A 600 17.97 2.54 -14.07
C THR A 600 16.90 1.81 -14.85
N GLY A 601 17.20 0.60 -15.33
CA GLY A 601 16.22 -0.27 -15.96
C GLY A 601 16.09 -0.07 -17.46
N LEU A 602 17.00 0.68 -18.09
CA LEU A 602 17.08 0.77 -19.56
C LEU A 602 17.66 -0.49 -20.18
N GLY A 603 18.23 -1.42 -19.40
CA GLY A 603 18.53 -2.80 -19.87
C GLY A 603 19.52 -2.93 -21.03
N GLY A 604 20.25 -1.86 -21.39
CA GLY A 604 21.11 -1.81 -22.58
C GLY A 604 20.38 -1.48 -23.88
N TYR A 605 19.06 -1.23 -23.85
CA TYR A 605 18.29 -0.71 -24.97
C TYR A 605 18.78 0.68 -25.36
N LYS A 606 18.75 1.01 -26.66
CA LYS A 606 19.29 2.28 -27.12
C LYS A 606 18.24 3.37 -26.91
N VAL A 607 18.66 4.44 -26.23
CA VAL A 607 17.81 5.62 -26.00
C VAL A 607 17.49 6.30 -27.34
N THR A 608 16.20 6.35 -27.69
CA THR A 608 15.68 7.03 -28.87
C THR A 608 15.19 8.44 -28.57
N SER A 609 14.76 8.69 -27.33
CA SER A 609 14.38 10.02 -26.85
C SER A 609 14.67 10.16 -25.36
N ALA A 610 15.14 11.33 -24.92
CA ALA A 610 15.13 11.71 -23.52
C ALA A 610 14.71 13.17 -23.37
N ILE A 611 13.64 13.42 -22.62
CA ILE A 611 12.99 14.72 -22.45
C ILE A 611 12.96 15.07 -20.96
N LEU A 612 13.63 16.16 -20.59
CA LEU A 612 13.49 16.78 -19.28
C LEU A 612 12.27 17.69 -19.28
N ARG A 613 11.30 17.44 -18.40
CA ARG A 613 10.07 18.20 -18.22
C ARG A 613 10.14 18.97 -16.90
N ILE A 614 9.89 20.27 -16.93
CA ILE A 614 9.87 21.14 -15.75
C ILE A 614 8.60 21.99 -15.73
N TYR A 615 7.96 22.12 -14.56
CA TYR A 615 6.73 22.89 -14.41
C TYR A 615 7.00 24.29 -13.90
N CYS A 616 6.58 25.32 -14.64
CA CYS A 616 6.81 26.73 -14.32
C CYS A 616 5.81 27.22 -13.27
N THR A 617 6.30 27.64 -12.11
CA THR A 617 5.50 28.26 -11.03
C THR A 617 5.56 29.79 -11.08
N LYS A 618 6.62 30.36 -11.67
CA LYS A 618 6.73 31.79 -11.98
C LYS A 618 7.36 32.02 -13.35
N GLY A 619 6.64 32.73 -14.22
CA GLY A 619 7.10 33.06 -15.57
C GLY A 619 8.24 34.09 -15.63
N SER A 620 8.97 34.09 -16.75
CA SER A 620 10.08 35.01 -17.07
C SER A 620 10.26 35.09 -18.58
N ALA A 621 10.92 36.14 -19.08
CA ALA A 621 11.33 36.25 -20.48
C ALA A 621 12.38 35.20 -20.92
N GLU A 622 13.13 34.60 -19.99
CA GLU A 622 14.06 33.48 -20.25
C GLU A 622 13.91 32.40 -19.16
N GLY A 623 13.41 31.22 -19.54
CA GLY A 623 13.25 30.07 -18.63
C GLY A 623 14.56 29.35 -18.30
N GLY A 624 15.65 29.75 -18.93
CA GLY A 624 16.99 29.30 -18.60
C GLY A 624 17.58 28.26 -19.55
N ARG A 625 18.82 27.91 -19.25
CA ARG A 625 19.75 27.21 -20.11
C ARG A 625 20.30 25.99 -19.37
N LEU A 626 20.10 24.83 -19.95
CA LEU A 626 20.45 23.55 -19.36
C LEU A 626 21.87 23.15 -19.74
N LYS A 627 22.65 22.72 -18.75
CA LYS A 627 23.97 22.09 -18.94
C LYS A 627 24.08 20.84 -18.07
N LEU A 628 25.02 19.97 -18.40
CA LEU A 628 25.39 18.85 -17.53
C LEU A 628 26.34 19.34 -16.43
N ALA A 629 26.13 18.89 -15.20
CA ALA A 629 27.08 19.11 -14.12
C ALA A 629 28.31 18.21 -14.30
N ALA A 630 29.48 18.70 -13.89
CA ALA A 630 30.74 17.97 -13.92
C ALA A 630 30.77 16.77 -12.94
N SER A 631 29.84 16.73 -11.98
CA SER A 631 29.75 15.69 -10.96
C SER A 631 28.31 15.54 -10.46
N SER A 632 27.95 14.29 -10.12
CA SER A 632 26.70 13.92 -9.46
C SER A 632 26.87 13.63 -7.96
N ASN A 633 28.02 13.93 -7.35
CA ASN A 633 28.31 13.60 -5.95
C ASN A 633 27.73 14.60 -4.93
N TRP A 634 27.13 15.69 -5.38
CA TRP A 634 26.51 16.68 -4.48
C TRP A 634 25.34 16.06 -3.71
N LYS A 635 25.03 16.55 -2.52
CA LYS A 635 23.83 16.12 -1.78
C LYS A 635 22.88 17.28 -1.63
N GLU A 636 21.60 16.99 -1.73
CA GLU A 636 20.53 17.98 -1.67
C GLU A 636 20.56 18.84 -0.40
N ASN A 637 20.77 18.21 0.75
CA ASN A 637 20.82 18.89 2.06
C ASN A 637 22.18 19.53 2.37
N GLU A 638 23.19 19.39 1.50
CA GLU A 638 24.53 19.95 1.72
C GLU A 638 24.95 20.94 0.62
N ILE A 639 24.26 20.97 -0.55
CA ILE A 639 24.62 21.86 -1.65
C ILE A 639 24.33 23.33 -1.31
N THR A 640 25.27 24.18 -1.66
CA THR A 640 25.26 25.62 -1.47
C THR A 640 25.89 26.24 -2.71
N TRP A 641 25.86 27.57 -2.84
CA TRP A 641 26.60 28.22 -3.91
C TRP A 641 28.08 27.83 -3.88
N LYS A 642 28.70 27.74 -2.69
CA LYS A 642 30.14 27.52 -2.54
C LYS A 642 30.62 26.13 -2.98
N ASN A 643 29.80 25.10 -2.82
CA ASN A 643 30.19 23.70 -3.11
C ASN A 643 29.37 23.07 -4.26
N ARG A 644 28.61 23.88 -5.02
CA ARG A 644 27.87 23.42 -6.19
C ARG A 644 28.82 22.80 -7.21
N PRO A 645 28.42 21.73 -7.91
CA PRO A 645 29.20 21.21 -9.02
C PRO A 645 29.43 22.26 -10.10
N ASP A 646 30.62 22.24 -10.71
CA ASP A 646 30.87 22.92 -11.98
C ASP A 646 30.04 22.26 -13.11
N VAL A 647 30.10 22.83 -14.32
CA VAL A 647 29.42 22.26 -15.51
C VAL A 647 30.40 21.89 -16.61
N VAL A 648 30.03 20.91 -17.40
CA VAL A 648 30.79 20.41 -18.56
C VAL A 648 29.97 20.51 -19.82
N GLY A 649 30.65 20.62 -20.96
CA GLY A 649 30.05 20.63 -22.29
C GLY A 649 29.27 21.90 -22.64
N ASP A 650 28.65 21.83 -23.82
CA ASP A 650 27.82 22.88 -24.39
C ASP A 650 26.44 22.95 -23.73
N VAL A 651 25.70 24.02 -24.04
CA VAL A 651 24.31 24.15 -23.59
C VAL A 651 23.45 23.09 -24.29
N ALA A 652 22.89 22.18 -23.51
CA ALA A 652 22.10 21.05 -23.98
C ALA A 652 20.70 21.47 -24.47
N GLY A 653 20.17 22.56 -23.91
CA GLY A 653 18.91 23.13 -24.34
C GLY A 653 18.64 24.49 -23.67
N LYS A 654 17.71 25.25 -24.24
CA LYS A 654 17.35 26.59 -23.77
C LYS A 654 15.84 26.72 -23.79
N LEU A 655 15.28 27.33 -22.76
CA LEU A 655 13.89 27.74 -22.72
C LEU A 655 13.81 29.25 -23.00
N GLY A 656 12.94 29.62 -23.95
CA GLY A 656 12.58 31.02 -24.19
C GLY A 656 11.69 31.57 -23.09
N ALA A 657 10.74 32.45 -23.44
CA ALA A 657 9.79 32.95 -22.46
C ALA A 657 8.93 31.83 -21.86
N VAL A 658 8.86 31.80 -20.53
CA VAL A 658 8.09 30.83 -19.75
C VAL A 658 6.95 31.49 -18.99
N GLN A 659 5.84 30.77 -18.80
CA GLN A 659 4.62 31.27 -18.16
C GLN A 659 4.22 30.35 -17.02
N THR A 660 3.75 30.95 -15.92
CA THR A 660 3.20 30.22 -14.77
C THR A 660 2.10 29.25 -15.19
N GLY A 661 2.12 28.06 -14.59
CA GLY A 661 1.10 27.04 -14.74
C GLY A 661 1.33 26.09 -15.92
N LYS A 662 2.50 26.15 -16.58
CA LYS A 662 2.80 25.36 -17.79
C LYS A 662 4.02 24.46 -17.61
N TRP A 663 3.95 23.30 -18.27
CA TRP A 663 5.10 22.42 -18.48
C TRP A 663 5.96 22.93 -19.62
N TYR A 664 7.27 22.83 -19.45
CA TYR A 664 8.28 23.09 -20.45
C TYR A 664 9.19 21.88 -20.59
N GLU A 665 9.60 21.61 -21.83
CA GLU A 665 10.34 20.40 -22.17
C GLU A 665 11.66 20.75 -22.83
N ILE A 666 12.72 20.05 -22.43
CA ILE A 666 14.06 20.19 -22.99
C ILE A 666 14.51 18.81 -23.47
N ASN A 667 14.80 18.69 -24.75
CA ASN A 667 15.37 17.47 -25.30
C ASN A 667 16.82 17.31 -24.82
N VAL A 668 17.07 16.26 -24.06
CA VAL A 668 18.37 15.86 -23.50
C VAL A 668 18.85 14.52 -24.03
N THR A 669 18.23 14.00 -25.11
CA THR A 669 18.59 12.72 -25.74
C THR A 669 20.09 12.54 -25.95
N PRO A 670 20.86 13.54 -26.44
CA PRO A 670 22.30 13.35 -26.64
C PRO A 670 23.12 13.15 -25.36
N LEU A 671 22.54 13.45 -24.19
CA LEU A 671 23.22 13.37 -22.89
C LEU A 671 23.00 12.04 -22.17
N ILE A 672 22.03 11.24 -22.62
CA ILE A 672 21.60 10.03 -21.93
C ILE A 672 21.67 8.86 -22.90
N SER A 673 22.56 7.92 -22.62
CA SER A 673 22.81 6.77 -23.49
C SER A 673 22.64 5.42 -22.81
N ALA A 674 22.58 5.40 -21.47
CA ALA A 674 22.45 4.19 -20.67
C ALA A 674 21.99 4.52 -19.23
N ASP A 675 21.81 3.48 -18.42
CA ASP A 675 21.65 3.60 -16.97
C ASP A 675 22.81 4.39 -16.35
N GLY A 676 22.50 5.25 -15.37
CA GLY A 676 23.48 6.10 -14.70
C GLY A 676 22.86 7.26 -13.93
N THR A 677 23.70 8.01 -13.22
CA THR A 677 23.28 9.19 -12.46
C THR A 677 23.58 10.48 -13.23
N TYR A 678 22.53 11.17 -13.65
CA TYR A 678 22.62 12.39 -14.45
C TYR A 678 22.27 13.61 -13.62
N THR A 679 23.16 14.59 -13.55
CA THR A 679 22.90 15.88 -12.90
C THR A 679 22.85 16.99 -13.94
N PHE A 680 21.71 17.68 -14.02
CA PHE A 680 21.54 18.86 -14.85
C PHE A 680 21.61 20.14 -14.01
N ARG A 681 22.17 21.20 -14.59
CA ARG A 681 22.12 22.55 -14.06
C ARG A 681 21.35 23.46 -15.00
N LEU A 682 20.33 24.14 -14.48
CA LEU A 682 19.61 25.22 -15.15
C LEU A 682 20.07 26.58 -14.60
N HIS A 683 20.27 27.56 -15.49
CA HIS A 683 20.65 28.94 -15.14
C HIS A 683 20.05 29.94 -16.14
N SER A 684 19.91 31.20 -15.76
CA SER A 684 19.45 32.28 -16.64
C SER A 684 20.58 33.28 -16.90
N ASN A 685 20.51 34.01 -18.01
CA ASN A 685 21.41 35.13 -18.34
C ASN A 685 20.73 36.50 -18.21
N ILE A 686 19.53 36.56 -17.62
CA ILE A 686 18.80 37.80 -17.40
C ILE A 686 18.36 37.91 -15.93
N GLY A 687 18.32 39.15 -15.43
CA GLY A 687 17.81 39.50 -14.10
C GLY A 687 16.28 39.56 -14.05
N ASP A 688 15.61 38.51 -14.56
CA ASP A 688 14.16 38.30 -14.50
C ASP A 688 13.94 36.82 -14.17
N ASN A 689 13.67 36.52 -12.90
CA ASN A 689 13.78 35.15 -12.42
C ASN A 689 12.61 34.27 -12.88
N ALA A 690 12.92 33.06 -13.37
CA ALA A 690 11.93 31.99 -13.53
C ALA A 690 11.93 31.10 -12.28
N GLU A 691 10.75 30.63 -11.89
CA GLU A 691 10.60 29.62 -10.82
C GLU A 691 9.92 28.38 -11.37
N TYR A 692 10.40 27.23 -10.92
CA TYR A 692 9.92 25.91 -11.27
C TYR A 692 9.51 25.16 -10.01
N ALA A 693 8.59 24.20 -10.14
CA ALA A 693 8.30 23.29 -9.04
C ALA A 693 9.54 22.46 -8.68
N SER A 694 9.80 22.31 -7.39
CA SER A 694 10.73 21.34 -6.82
C SER A 694 10.00 20.02 -6.52
N LYS A 695 10.73 18.94 -6.25
CA LYS A 695 10.17 17.70 -5.70
C LYS A 695 9.58 17.88 -4.29
N GLU A 696 10.02 18.89 -3.53
CA GLU A 696 9.37 19.32 -2.29
C GLU A 696 8.08 20.12 -2.55
N GLY A 697 7.85 20.55 -3.80
CA GLY A 697 6.70 21.35 -4.20
C GLY A 697 5.40 20.57 -4.36
N GLN A 698 4.42 21.22 -5.00
CA GLN A 698 3.09 20.64 -5.19
C GLN A 698 3.16 19.29 -5.93
N ALA A 699 2.57 18.26 -5.32
CA ALA A 699 2.54 16.91 -5.87
C ALA A 699 1.96 16.89 -7.30
N GLY A 700 2.64 16.15 -8.18
CA GLY A 700 2.29 16.05 -9.60
C GLY A 700 2.98 17.08 -10.51
N PHE A 701 3.73 18.03 -9.95
CA PHE A 701 4.45 19.05 -10.73
C PHE A 701 5.99 18.99 -10.61
N ALA A 702 6.52 18.05 -9.83
CA ALA A 702 7.96 17.84 -9.71
C ALA A 702 8.61 17.60 -11.09
N PRO A 703 9.87 18.02 -11.30
CA PRO A 703 10.58 17.77 -12.56
C PRO A 703 10.55 16.29 -12.95
N GLN A 704 10.53 15.98 -14.25
CA GLN A 704 10.51 14.62 -14.76
C GLN A 704 11.56 14.45 -15.84
N LEU A 705 12.25 13.31 -15.86
CA LEU A 705 13.04 12.88 -16.99
C LEU A 705 12.33 11.71 -17.65
N VAL A 706 11.83 11.92 -18.86
CA VAL A 706 11.11 10.90 -19.63
C VAL A 706 12.04 10.35 -20.71
N ILE A 707 12.29 9.04 -20.71
CA ILE A 707 13.19 8.37 -21.64
C ILE A 707 12.40 7.37 -22.47
N THR A 708 12.61 7.35 -23.77
CA THR A 708 12.12 6.32 -24.68
C THR A 708 13.32 5.57 -25.25
N THR A 709 13.24 4.25 -25.30
CA THR A 709 14.24 3.39 -25.95
C THR A 709 13.68 2.79 -27.23
N ASP A 710 14.56 2.26 -28.09
CA ASP A 710 14.13 1.38 -29.17
C ASP A 710 13.80 -0.01 -28.63
N ASP A 711 13.08 -0.75 -29.46
CA ASP A 711 13.06 -2.20 -29.43
C ASP A 711 14.19 -2.68 -30.35
N ASN A 712 15.12 -3.50 -29.84
CA ASN A 712 16.02 -4.24 -30.72
C ASN A 712 15.33 -5.56 -31.12
N ASP A 713 15.12 -5.73 -32.42
CA ASP A 713 15.13 -7.05 -33.09
C ASP A 713 16.47 -7.76 -32.84
#